data_AF-A0A819H3R3-F1
#
_entry.id   AF-A0A819H3R3-F1
#
_cell.length_a   1.000
_cell.length_b   1.000
_cell.length_c   1.000
_cell.angle_alpha   90.00
_cell.angle_beta   90.00
_cell.angle_gamma   90.00
#
_symmetry.space_group_name_H-M   'P 1'
#
loop_
_entity.id
_entity.type
_entity.pdbx_description
1 polymer ?
#
loop_
_entity_poly.entity_id
_entity_poly.type
_entity_poly.pdbx_seq_one_letter_code
_entity_poly.pdbx_strand_id
1 'polypeptide(L)'
;MRLFLSLLSKQFSSINCNRTLFQSIKNSSHYPSSLNKNLCLSINRYQSSESILSQLDYIPTSHKLNCDIYILTKDGGLHVHQGPFDRAHICQQYGLEPRDLQKIDTDLLINVPIIDVRQNRFICFSFRRIRGLVESNRSIYFVPSIDKITTEPYGVKDTVHWERIAQAYDRTVRFIHQLYNERFINHTLIGNDMIPFEFRITEINLEAVARGLKLKENELSTEFKNVRERAYARITIGSLRELALLKEKVDKYKRNADLAHKAITDVLAHDEDMVGMYLTDTRQREMSDHIQVELLLEACTKQMAEVRRTITDLSDSIHTLENATGFMLDAVRNELLSFEIKINIITMGLGLGAFIAGIYGMNLTNGIEQNPHAFYSVAGASFVIISGVIAVAIKKLLRISYGLNNGLGKTPQMGKTLEYMYLHHNEFILGWNSWYNFWCNYSEKRIQQTVDIIVNSGLAAAGYEYINLDDCWQVGRDANGTIQVDPVAFPNGIQPVIDYVHSRKLKFGLYSDAGYKTCAGRPGSLGYETKDANTYASWNVDYLKYDNCNTDGSKPEKRYPVMRDALNATGRPIFYSLCEWGVDTPALWAGDVGNSWRTTDDISDTWDSMIHTIDINNQFANKAGPGGWNDPDMLRIGNGGMTNTEYITYFSLWAISKAPLLIGGDVTNMSQTTLNIYLNREVIAINQDPLGVQGKKVVISSSQQSNISNTVFMTDCSSVKSIDQRQKWMYDINNGRIQSIIDGRCLTVEKCIIDDLTNIVVTSCYDDNLKAPCQGKNQQWTVDTNNQTIISQLNGQCLNVNNEDKRFVNITSCNKHNNYIWIWNESDGLLRNTENNQCLTVQQSVEIWAGPLSDGSQAVLLLNRNSTSSEIITVKWTDLGWPANQWARVRDLWVRQDIGIFYSSYTSPNIERHAVQMLKITPIS
;
A
#
# COMPACT_ATOMS: atom_id res chain seq x y z
N MET A 1 -11.20 1.60 30.50
CA MET A 1 -9.78 1.16 30.45
C MET A 1 -8.99 1.49 31.73
N ARG A 2 -8.97 2.74 32.23
CA ARG A 2 -8.27 3.10 33.50
C ARG A 2 -8.80 2.38 34.76
N LEU A 3 -10.12 2.14 34.86
CA LEU A 3 -10.71 1.35 35.96
C LEU A 3 -10.37 -0.15 35.89
N PHE A 4 -10.23 -0.70 34.68
CA PHE A 4 -9.84 -2.10 34.46
C PHE A 4 -8.35 -2.31 34.75
N LEU A 5 -7.50 -1.33 34.40
CA LEU A 5 -6.07 -1.31 34.73
C LEU A 5 -5.83 -1.07 36.24
N SER A 6 -6.66 -0.26 36.90
CA SER A 6 -6.65 -0.07 38.36
C SER A 6 -6.99 -1.36 39.12
N LEU A 7 -8.01 -2.10 38.65
CA LEU A 7 -8.41 -3.39 39.23
C LEU A 7 -7.34 -4.47 39.03
N LEU A 8 -6.70 -4.53 37.85
CA LEU A 8 -5.58 -5.43 37.59
C LEU A 8 -4.32 -5.06 38.41
N SER A 9 -4.02 -3.77 38.59
CA SER A 9 -2.87 -3.35 39.42
C SER A 9 -3.02 -3.77 40.89
N LYS A 10 -4.24 -3.71 41.44
CA LYS A 10 -4.55 -4.15 42.81
C LYS A 10 -4.57 -5.67 42.97
N GLN A 11 -4.89 -6.42 41.91
CA GLN A 11 -4.92 -7.89 41.93
C GLN A 11 -3.53 -8.50 41.72
N PHE A 12 -2.61 -7.79 41.04
CA PHE A 12 -1.23 -8.26 40.80
C PHE A 12 -0.21 -7.71 41.81
N SER A 13 -0.50 -6.64 42.54
CA SER A 13 0.38 -6.14 43.62
C SER A 13 0.41 -7.02 44.86
N SER A 14 -0.48 -8.02 44.98
CA SER A 14 -0.53 -8.94 46.14
C SER A 14 0.25 -10.25 45.92
N ILE A 15 0.84 -10.47 44.75
CA ILE A 15 1.63 -11.68 44.46
C ILE A 15 3.11 -11.33 44.56
N ASN A 16 3.59 -11.19 45.79
CA ASN A 16 5.03 -11.29 46.06
C ASN A 16 5.39 -12.77 45.99
N CYS A 17 6.12 -13.18 44.94
CA CYS A 17 6.66 -14.53 44.80
C CYS A 17 7.75 -14.80 45.84
N ASN A 18 7.35 -14.99 47.10
CA ASN A 18 8.26 -15.41 48.16
C ASN A 18 8.36 -16.94 48.22
N ARG A 19 9.53 -17.44 48.61
CA ARG A 19 9.98 -18.84 48.53
C ARG A 19 9.01 -19.86 49.18
N THR A 20 8.16 -19.41 50.09
CA THR A 20 7.15 -20.18 50.83
C THR A 20 5.93 -20.61 49.98
N LEU A 21 5.52 -19.84 48.97
CA LEU A 21 4.37 -20.22 48.12
C LEU A 21 4.69 -21.43 47.22
N PHE A 22 5.98 -21.60 46.87
CA PHE A 22 6.45 -22.70 46.04
C PHE A 22 6.38 -24.07 46.76
N GLN A 23 6.44 -24.08 48.09
CA GLN A 23 6.27 -25.31 48.89
C GLN A 23 4.80 -25.69 49.05
N SER A 24 3.88 -24.72 49.10
CA SER A 24 2.44 -25.01 49.23
C SER A 24 1.81 -25.53 47.94
N ILE A 25 2.30 -25.13 46.76
CA ILE A 25 1.75 -25.54 45.45
C ILE A 25 2.28 -26.92 45.00
N LYS A 26 3.38 -27.41 45.59
CA LYS A 26 3.95 -28.72 45.25
C LYS A 26 3.05 -29.90 45.68
N ASN A 27 2.08 -29.67 46.56
CA ASN A 27 1.22 -30.70 47.15
C ASN A 27 -0.20 -30.76 46.57
N SER A 28 -0.59 -29.90 45.61
CA SER A 28 -1.90 -29.98 44.94
C SER A 28 -1.77 -30.67 43.58
N SER A 29 -2.41 -31.82 43.42
CA SER A 29 -2.31 -32.76 42.30
C SER A 29 -3.08 -32.36 41.03
N HIS A 30 -3.49 -31.10 40.87
CA HIS A 30 -4.20 -30.63 39.68
C HIS A 30 -3.50 -29.38 39.12
N TYR A 31 -3.09 -29.47 37.86
CA TYR A 31 -2.40 -28.50 36.98
C TYR A 31 -0.91 -28.78 36.67
N PRO A 32 -0.51 -28.75 35.37
CA PRO A 32 0.83 -29.11 34.91
C PRO A 32 1.87 -28.04 35.26
N SER A 33 3.01 -28.49 35.79
CA SER A 33 4.12 -27.69 36.33
C SER A 33 4.83 -26.76 35.34
N SER A 34 4.58 -26.89 34.04
CA SER A 34 5.19 -26.06 32.98
C SER A 34 4.54 -24.69 32.82
N LEU A 35 3.24 -24.54 33.12
CA LEU A 35 2.51 -23.29 32.94
C LEU A 35 2.90 -22.24 34.01
N ASN A 36 3.05 -22.68 35.27
CA ASN A 36 3.36 -21.81 36.41
C ASN A 36 4.80 -21.26 36.38
N LYS A 37 5.76 -22.02 35.84
CA LYS A 37 7.15 -21.59 35.71
C LYS A 37 7.32 -20.49 34.65
N ASN A 38 6.57 -20.61 33.55
CA ASN A 38 6.59 -19.63 32.46
C ASN A 38 5.85 -18.34 32.81
N LEU A 39 4.77 -18.40 33.60
CA LEU A 39 4.03 -17.21 34.02
C LEU A 39 4.88 -16.32 34.97
N CYS A 40 5.58 -16.90 35.94
CA CYS A 40 6.49 -16.16 36.81
C CYS A 40 7.73 -15.61 36.07
N LEU A 41 8.29 -16.37 35.12
CA LEU A 41 9.39 -15.89 34.26
C LEU A 41 8.97 -14.72 33.37
N SER A 42 7.69 -14.66 32.97
CA SER A 42 7.15 -13.59 32.14
C SER A 42 6.86 -12.33 32.97
N ILE A 43 6.35 -12.47 34.20
CA ILE A 43 6.11 -11.35 35.12
C ILE A 43 7.43 -10.72 35.58
N ASN A 44 8.47 -11.52 35.89
CA ASN A 44 9.80 -10.98 36.21
C ASN A 44 10.46 -10.26 35.02
N ARG A 45 10.20 -10.67 33.78
CA ARG A 45 10.67 -9.95 32.58
C ARG A 45 9.89 -8.64 32.35
N TYR A 46 8.62 -8.61 32.70
CA TYR A 46 7.79 -7.41 32.53
C TYR A 46 8.06 -6.35 33.61
N GLN A 47 8.37 -6.74 34.85
CA GLN A 47 8.82 -5.79 35.88
C GLN A 47 10.24 -5.24 35.62
N SER A 48 11.07 -5.92 34.82
CA SER A 48 12.38 -5.39 34.42
C SER A 48 12.33 -4.31 33.33
N SER A 49 11.22 -4.12 32.60
CA SER A 49 11.14 -3.11 31.54
C SER A 49 10.83 -1.70 32.06
N GLU A 50 10.15 -1.56 33.21
CA GLU A 50 10.00 -0.26 33.89
C GLU A 50 11.29 0.21 34.58
N SER A 51 12.28 -0.68 34.79
CA SER A 51 13.56 -0.33 35.43
C SER A 51 14.56 0.36 34.49
N ILE A 52 14.31 0.42 33.18
CA ILE A 52 15.26 0.97 32.20
C ILE A 52 15.41 2.49 32.33
N LEU A 53 14.41 3.19 32.88
CA LEU A 53 14.52 4.63 33.18
C LEU A 53 15.42 4.94 34.40
N SER A 54 15.81 3.93 35.19
CA SER A 54 16.79 4.08 36.29
C SER A 54 18.24 3.79 35.87
N GLN A 55 18.49 3.43 34.61
CA GLN A 55 19.83 3.02 34.12
C GLN A 55 20.71 4.17 33.64
N LEU A 56 20.33 5.42 33.86
CA LEU A 56 21.12 6.61 33.50
C LEU A 56 22.18 7.01 34.54
N ASP A 57 22.24 6.35 35.72
CA ASP A 57 23.14 6.72 36.83
C ASP A 57 24.17 5.62 37.20
N TYR A 58 24.59 4.76 36.27
CA TYR A 58 25.61 3.73 36.57
C TYR A 58 27.04 4.28 36.42
N ILE A 59 27.76 4.38 37.54
CA ILE A 59 29.20 4.65 37.60
C ILE A 59 29.93 3.30 37.61
N PRO A 60 30.80 2.98 36.62
CA PRO A 60 31.51 1.71 36.60
C PRO A 60 32.45 1.57 37.81
N THR A 61 32.28 0.50 38.59
CA THR A 61 33.05 0.21 39.82
C THR A 61 34.42 -0.43 39.58
N SER A 62 34.80 -0.71 38.33
CA SER A 62 36.10 -1.29 37.97
C SER A 62 37.08 -0.21 37.52
N HIS A 63 38.27 -0.17 38.14
CA HIS A 63 39.39 0.67 37.68
C HIS A 63 39.99 0.22 36.33
N LYS A 64 39.58 -0.94 35.82
CA LYS A 64 40.07 -1.51 34.56
C LYS A 64 39.03 -1.45 33.44
N LEU A 65 39.52 -1.34 32.21
CA LEU A 65 38.78 -1.42 30.95
C LEU A 65 39.02 -2.79 30.31
N ASN A 66 37.97 -3.59 30.15
CA ASN A 66 38.04 -4.97 29.66
C ASN A 66 37.86 -5.06 28.13
N CYS A 67 38.78 -4.45 27.39
CA CYS A 67 38.79 -4.47 25.94
C CYS A 67 40.19 -4.78 25.39
N ASP A 68 40.24 -5.28 24.17
CA ASP A 68 41.44 -5.31 23.33
C ASP A 68 41.46 -4.05 22.46
N ILE A 69 42.64 -3.47 22.25
CA ILE A 69 42.84 -2.23 21.51
C ILE A 69 43.46 -2.55 20.16
N TYR A 70 42.78 -2.16 19.09
CA TYR A 70 43.21 -2.34 17.71
C TYR A 70 43.65 -0.98 17.15
N ILE A 71 44.89 -0.87 16.70
CA ILE A 71 45.45 0.36 16.16
C ILE A 71 45.72 0.16 14.67
N LEU A 72 44.96 0.88 13.84
CA LEU A 72 45.13 0.95 12.40
C LEU A 72 45.96 2.19 12.05
N THR A 73 47.15 2.01 11.50
CA THR A 73 48.07 3.11 11.15
C THR A 73 47.84 3.59 9.70
N LYS A 74 48.26 4.83 9.41
CA LYS A 74 48.11 5.45 8.08
C LYS A 74 48.69 4.64 6.92
N ASP A 75 49.75 3.87 7.17
CA ASP A 75 50.42 2.96 6.23
C ASP A 75 49.71 1.60 6.06
N GLY A 76 48.60 1.35 6.77
CA GLY A 76 47.80 0.12 6.64
C GLY A 76 48.16 -1.00 7.62
N GLY A 77 49.07 -0.74 8.57
CA GLY A 77 49.40 -1.66 9.66
C GLY A 77 48.25 -1.79 10.67
N LEU A 78 47.94 -3.01 11.12
CA LEU A 78 46.97 -3.28 12.18
C LEU A 78 47.67 -3.96 13.36
N HIS A 79 47.79 -3.24 14.48
CA HIS A 79 48.40 -3.72 15.72
C HIS A 79 47.32 -4.00 16.77
N VAL A 80 47.43 -5.13 17.47
CA VAL A 80 46.47 -5.53 18.51
C VAL A 80 47.17 -5.59 19.87
N HIS A 81 46.65 -4.85 20.84
CA HIS A 81 47.10 -4.86 22.23
C HIS A 81 46.01 -5.48 23.09
N GLN A 82 46.32 -6.59 23.76
CA GLN A 82 45.35 -7.28 24.59
C GLN A 82 45.22 -6.61 25.96
N GLY A 83 43.97 -6.43 26.43
CA GLY A 83 43.67 -5.82 27.73
C GLY A 83 43.93 -6.76 28.91
N PRO A 84 43.42 -6.48 30.14
CA PRO A 84 42.66 -5.29 30.51
C PRO A 84 43.61 -4.12 30.80
N PHE A 85 43.15 -2.90 30.55
CA PHE A 85 43.94 -1.69 30.74
C PHE A 85 43.45 -0.88 31.94
N ASP A 86 44.35 -0.16 32.62
CA ASP A 86 43.95 0.80 33.65
C ASP A 86 43.28 2.03 32.99
N ARG A 87 42.09 2.41 33.46
CA ARG A 87 41.32 3.52 32.89
C ARG A 87 42.09 4.85 32.96
N ALA A 88 42.80 5.11 34.05
CA ALA A 88 43.60 6.33 34.21
C ALA A 88 44.80 6.34 33.27
N HIS A 89 45.43 5.18 33.07
CA HIS A 89 46.52 5.03 32.11
C HIS A 89 46.05 5.26 30.66
N ILE A 90 44.89 4.73 30.28
CA ILE A 90 44.30 4.93 28.95
C ILE A 90 43.93 6.41 28.70
N CYS A 91 43.33 7.06 29.70
CA CYS A 91 43.08 8.50 29.65
C CYS A 91 44.37 9.30 29.48
N GLN A 92 45.45 8.94 30.17
CA GLN A 92 46.73 9.62 30.03
C GLN A 92 47.40 9.34 28.68
N GLN A 93 47.40 8.08 28.23
CA GLN A 93 48.09 7.61 27.03
C GLN A 93 47.50 8.19 25.74
N TYR A 94 46.17 8.30 25.66
CA TYR A 94 45.45 8.84 24.50
C TYR A 94 44.84 10.23 24.77
N GLY A 95 45.18 10.82 25.92
CA GLY A 95 44.73 12.13 26.40
C GLY A 95 43.21 12.26 26.64
N LEU A 96 42.47 11.17 26.81
CA LEU A 96 41.01 11.19 26.90
C LEU A 96 40.53 11.86 28.18
N GLU A 97 39.50 12.70 28.09
CA GLU A 97 38.79 13.15 29.28
C GLU A 97 37.90 12.02 29.82
N PRO A 98 37.57 12.01 31.13
CA PRO A 98 36.70 10.98 31.71
C PRO A 98 35.34 10.83 30.99
N ARG A 99 34.81 11.92 30.41
CA ARG A 99 33.57 11.90 29.60
C ARG A 99 33.74 11.23 28.23
N ASP A 100 34.94 11.26 27.65
CA ASP A 100 35.24 10.62 26.37
C ASP A 100 35.35 9.11 26.59
N LEU A 101 35.97 8.70 27.71
CA LEU A 101 36.09 7.30 28.10
C LEU A 101 34.71 6.62 28.23
N GLN A 102 33.71 7.31 28.79
CA GLN A 102 32.33 6.77 28.88
C GLN A 102 31.72 6.45 27.51
N LYS A 103 32.10 7.16 26.45
CA LYS A 103 31.57 6.96 25.09
C LYS A 103 32.19 5.74 24.39
N ILE A 104 33.41 5.37 24.77
CA ILE A 104 34.16 4.25 24.17
C ILE A 104 34.22 3.01 25.06
N ASP A 105 33.79 3.13 26.32
CA ASP A 105 33.77 2.04 27.29
C ASP A 105 32.85 0.91 26.82
N THR A 106 33.45 -0.25 26.55
CA THR A 106 32.75 -1.45 26.08
C THR A 106 31.90 -2.11 27.16
N ASP A 107 32.14 -1.80 28.43
CA ASP A 107 31.37 -2.33 29.57
C ASP A 107 30.08 -1.53 29.81
N LEU A 108 29.97 -0.33 29.24
CA LEU A 108 28.78 0.51 29.29
C LEU A 108 27.86 0.18 28.09
N LEU A 109 26.63 -0.27 28.38
CA LEU A 109 25.59 -0.57 27.38
C LEU A 109 24.99 0.71 26.73
N ILE A 110 25.78 1.77 26.58
CA ILE A 110 25.35 3.01 25.95
C ILE A 110 25.04 2.72 24.48
N ASN A 111 23.75 2.65 24.15
CA ASN A 111 23.26 2.25 22.83
C ASN A 111 23.00 3.43 21.88
N VAL A 112 23.39 4.65 22.27
CA VAL A 112 23.17 5.85 21.45
C VAL A 112 24.37 6.06 20.52
N PRO A 113 24.18 6.04 19.18
CA PRO A 113 25.18 6.46 18.20
C PRO A 113 25.66 7.89 18.45
N ILE A 114 26.97 8.11 18.48
CA ILE A 114 27.57 9.44 18.68
C ILE A 114 28.79 9.59 17.77
N ILE A 115 28.91 10.76 17.16
CA ILE A 115 30.15 11.31 16.60
C ILE A 115 30.45 12.57 17.41
N ASP A 116 31.60 12.62 18.07
CA ASP A 116 31.99 13.77 18.89
C ASP A 116 33.39 14.22 18.48
N VAL A 117 33.53 15.51 18.19
CA VAL A 117 34.76 16.08 17.64
C VAL A 117 35.51 16.79 18.77
N ARG A 118 36.77 16.39 18.98
CA ARG A 118 37.70 17.12 19.84
C ARG A 118 38.71 17.81 18.93
N GLN A 119 38.51 19.11 18.74
CA GLN A 119 39.34 19.95 17.86
C GLN A 119 40.83 19.66 18.06
N ASN A 120 41.56 19.50 16.95
CA ASN A 120 43.00 19.24 16.90
C ASN A 120 43.48 17.99 17.65
N ARG A 121 42.57 17.08 18.01
CA ARG A 121 42.90 15.88 18.79
C ARG A 121 42.42 14.60 18.14
N PHE A 122 41.11 14.37 18.14
CA PHE A 122 40.52 13.15 17.60
C PHE A 122 39.04 13.32 17.31
N ILE A 123 38.51 12.43 16.46
CA ILE A 123 37.08 12.23 16.26
C ILE A 123 36.68 10.94 16.96
N CYS A 124 35.74 11.02 17.91
CA CYS A 124 35.24 9.89 18.66
C CYS A 124 34.02 9.29 17.97
N PHE A 125 34.13 8.03 17.54
CA PHE A 125 33.03 7.23 16.99
C PHE A 125 32.51 6.27 18.03
N SER A 126 31.21 6.36 18.31
CA SER A 126 30.54 5.43 19.21
C SER A 126 29.25 4.92 18.58
N PHE A 127 29.33 3.77 17.90
CA PHE A 127 28.22 3.04 17.30
C PHE A 127 28.15 1.62 17.85
N ARG A 128 27.00 0.95 17.68
CA ARG A 128 26.69 -0.37 18.27
C ARG A 128 27.74 -1.47 18.04
N ARG A 129 28.59 -1.37 17.00
CA ARG A 129 29.67 -2.31 16.65
C ARG A 129 31.03 -1.65 16.39
N ILE A 130 31.14 -0.35 16.67
CA ILE A 130 32.35 0.44 16.43
C ILE A 130 32.49 1.41 17.59
N ARG A 131 33.52 1.23 18.39
CA ARG A 131 33.95 2.24 19.38
C ARG A 131 35.39 2.57 19.05
N GLY A 132 35.66 3.82 18.71
CA GLY A 132 37.01 4.18 18.31
C GLY A 132 37.27 5.66 18.21
N LEU A 133 38.55 5.98 18.09
CA LEU A 133 39.11 7.33 18.01
C LEU A 133 39.87 7.43 16.71
N VAL A 134 39.58 8.45 15.92
CA VAL A 134 40.29 8.74 14.68
C VAL A 134 41.22 9.92 14.95
N GLU A 135 42.53 9.70 14.81
CA GLU A 135 43.58 10.73 14.88
C GLU A 135 44.13 10.99 13.46
N SER A 136 45.00 12.00 13.29
CA SER A 136 45.55 12.39 11.98
C SER A 136 46.43 11.34 11.30
N ASN A 137 46.94 10.35 12.03
CA ASN A 137 47.85 9.32 11.51
C ASN A 137 47.51 7.87 11.90
N ARG A 138 46.49 7.67 12.73
CA ARG A 138 46.04 6.33 13.16
C ARG A 138 44.59 6.35 13.65
N SER A 139 43.96 5.18 13.64
CA SER A 139 42.63 4.95 14.21
C SER A 139 42.71 3.88 15.29
N ILE A 140 42.09 4.12 16.43
CA ILE A 140 42.16 3.26 17.61
C ILE A 140 40.77 2.71 17.88
N TYR A 141 40.59 1.40 17.88
CA TYR A 141 39.31 0.74 18.13
C TYR A 141 39.35 -0.07 19.43
N PHE A 142 38.29 0.05 20.22
CA PHE A 142 38.10 -0.64 21.49
C PHE A 142 37.14 -1.82 21.27
N VAL A 143 37.67 -3.04 21.34
CA VAL A 143 36.94 -4.28 21.07
C VAL A 143 36.75 -5.04 22.38
N PRO A 144 35.52 -5.44 22.77
CA PRO A 144 35.31 -6.21 24.00
C PRO A 144 36.18 -7.48 24.00
N SER A 145 36.88 -7.78 25.09
CA SER A 145 37.80 -8.93 25.15
C SER A 145 37.03 -10.25 25.37
N ILE A 146 37.31 -11.26 24.55
CA ILE A 146 36.62 -12.56 24.57
C ILE A 146 37.01 -13.37 25.82
N ASP A 147 38.28 -13.33 26.21
CA ASP A 147 38.85 -14.20 27.24
C ASP A 147 38.75 -13.60 28.66
N LYS A 148 38.22 -12.38 28.79
CA LYS A 148 38.20 -11.61 30.05
C LYS A 148 36.80 -11.21 30.48
N ILE A 149 35.84 -12.11 30.22
CA ILE A 149 34.53 -12.12 30.89
C ILE A 149 34.75 -12.53 32.34
N THR A 150 35.42 -11.69 33.12
CA THR A 150 35.48 -11.85 34.57
C THR A 150 34.07 -11.63 35.08
N THR A 151 33.45 -12.69 35.59
CA THR A 151 32.27 -12.71 36.47
C THR A 151 31.50 -11.38 36.58
N GLU A 152 30.34 -11.36 35.93
CA GLU A 152 29.22 -10.42 36.08
C GLU A 152 29.51 -8.92 36.02
N PRO A 153 29.10 -8.31 34.91
CA PRO A 153 28.24 -7.15 34.96
C PRO A 153 26.82 -7.62 34.60
N TYR A 154 25.88 -7.49 35.53
CA TYR A 154 24.42 -7.58 35.30
C TYR A 154 23.70 -8.96 35.37
N GLY A 155 24.28 -10.03 35.91
CA GLY A 155 23.51 -11.27 36.20
C GLY A 155 22.85 -11.95 34.99
N VAL A 156 23.30 -11.64 33.77
CA VAL A 156 22.88 -12.35 32.55
C VAL A 156 23.76 -13.59 32.41
N LYS A 157 23.16 -14.77 32.62
CA LYS A 157 23.79 -16.11 32.59
C LYS A 157 24.38 -16.56 31.25
N ASP A 158 24.47 -15.70 30.24
CA ASP A 158 24.69 -16.14 28.86
C ASP A 158 26.06 -15.68 28.32
N THR A 159 27.12 -16.38 28.73
CA THR A 159 28.50 -16.18 28.22
C THR A 159 28.56 -16.21 26.69
N VAL A 160 27.68 -16.99 26.06
CA VAL A 160 27.54 -17.10 24.60
C VAL A 160 27.07 -15.79 23.96
N HIS A 161 26.26 -14.99 24.66
CA HIS A 161 25.80 -13.71 24.15
C HIS A 161 26.93 -12.69 24.05
N TRP A 162 27.80 -12.64 25.06
CA TRP A 162 28.91 -11.67 25.11
C TRP A 162 30.03 -12.02 24.15
N GLU A 163 30.33 -13.32 24.01
CA GLU A 163 31.26 -13.81 22.99
C GLU A 163 30.82 -13.41 21.58
N ARG A 164 29.52 -13.55 21.26
CA ARG A 164 28.96 -13.11 19.98
C ARG A 164 29.09 -11.60 19.76
N ILE A 165 29.00 -10.79 20.81
CA ILE A 165 29.18 -9.35 20.74
C ILE A 165 30.65 -9.02 20.45
N ALA A 166 31.58 -9.57 21.23
CA ALA A 166 33.02 -9.38 21.04
C ALA A 166 33.48 -9.77 19.63
N GLN A 167 33.05 -10.94 19.14
CA GLN A 167 33.33 -11.38 17.77
C GLN A 167 32.73 -10.46 16.70
N ALA A 168 31.58 -9.82 16.97
CA ALA A 168 31.00 -8.88 16.02
C ALA A 168 31.83 -7.59 15.92
N TYR A 169 32.39 -7.10 17.04
CA TYR A 169 33.29 -5.96 17.06
C TYR A 169 34.62 -6.26 16.34
N ASP A 170 35.26 -7.40 16.65
CA ASP A 170 36.50 -7.82 15.97
C ASP A 170 36.29 -7.93 14.45
N ARG A 171 35.22 -8.59 14.00
CA ARG A 171 34.89 -8.68 12.57
C ARG A 171 34.70 -7.31 11.93
N THR A 172 34.05 -6.37 12.60
CA THR A 172 33.85 -5.02 12.07
C THR A 172 35.18 -4.26 11.94
N VAL A 173 36.06 -4.34 12.93
CA VAL A 173 37.39 -3.69 12.85
C VAL A 173 38.26 -4.30 11.75
N ARG A 174 38.26 -5.62 11.59
CA ARG A 174 38.97 -6.29 10.49
C ARG A 174 38.40 -5.93 9.12
N PHE A 175 37.08 -5.80 9.02
CA PHE A 175 36.44 -5.35 7.80
C PHE A 175 36.84 -3.92 7.43
N ILE A 176 36.92 -3.02 8.41
CA ILE A 176 37.42 -1.65 8.23
C ILE A 176 38.88 -1.68 7.74
N HIS A 177 39.74 -2.49 8.35
CA HIS A 177 41.13 -2.66 7.93
C HIS A 177 41.25 -3.17 6.48
N GLN A 178 40.45 -4.16 6.12
CA GLN A 178 40.40 -4.69 4.76
C GLN A 178 40.00 -3.60 3.75
N LEU A 179 38.90 -2.88 3.99
CA LEU A 179 38.44 -1.81 3.11
C LEU A 179 39.49 -0.70 2.96
N TYR A 180 40.15 -0.33 4.06
CA TYR A 180 41.20 0.68 4.04
C TYR A 180 42.38 0.26 3.15
N ASN A 181 42.85 -0.98 3.30
CA ASN A 181 43.96 -1.49 2.50
C ASN A 181 43.60 -1.64 1.02
N GLU A 182 42.43 -2.20 0.73
CA GLU A 182 41.95 -2.38 -0.63
C GLU A 182 41.83 -1.04 -1.36
N ARG A 183 41.18 -0.04 -0.73
CA ARG A 183 40.87 1.24 -1.38
C ARG A 183 42.07 2.19 -1.45
N PHE A 184 42.92 2.20 -0.42
CA PHE A 184 43.90 3.29 -0.23
C PHE A 184 45.37 2.86 -0.14
N ILE A 185 45.67 1.57 0.09
CA ILE A 185 47.06 1.08 0.16
C ILE A 185 47.44 0.31 -1.10
N ASN A 186 46.55 -0.57 -1.59
CA ASN A 186 46.82 -1.43 -2.74
C ASN A 186 46.67 -0.71 -4.09
N HIS A 187 45.89 0.36 -4.15
CA HIS A 187 45.79 1.22 -5.33
C HIS A 187 46.82 2.35 -5.24
N THR A 188 47.83 2.33 -6.11
CA THR A 188 48.82 3.42 -6.28
C THR A 188 48.13 4.67 -6.83
N LEU A 189 47.56 5.49 -5.94
CA LEU A 189 47.12 6.84 -6.28
C LEU A 189 48.36 7.72 -6.50
N ILE A 190 48.68 7.98 -7.77
CA ILE A 190 49.68 8.96 -8.20
C ILE A 190 49.00 10.34 -8.18
N GLY A 191 49.41 11.24 -7.28
CA GLY A 191 49.07 12.68 -7.37
C GLY A 191 48.76 13.36 -6.03
N ASN A 192 49.11 14.66 -5.93
CA ASN A 192 49.10 15.51 -4.74
C ASN A 192 47.72 15.85 -4.11
N ASP A 193 46.62 15.27 -4.58
CA ASP A 193 45.26 15.49 -4.04
C ASP A 193 44.77 14.31 -3.19
N MET A 194 45.58 13.89 -2.20
CA MET A 194 45.17 12.82 -1.28
C MET A 194 44.23 13.37 -0.20
N ILE A 195 42.98 12.91 -0.18
CA ILE A 195 42.03 13.08 0.93
C ILE A 195 42.73 12.73 2.25
N PRO A 196 42.71 13.58 3.30
CA PRO A 196 43.35 13.33 4.59
C PRO A 196 42.98 11.98 5.23
N PHE A 197 43.88 11.43 6.06
CA PHE A 197 43.70 10.09 6.66
C PHE A 197 42.42 10.01 7.50
N GLU A 198 42.16 11.05 8.29
CA GLU A 198 41.00 11.18 9.16
C GLU A 198 39.67 11.12 8.39
N PHE A 199 39.62 11.65 7.16
CA PHE A 199 38.42 11.62 6.32
C PHE A 199 38.23 10.24 5.70
N ARG A 200 39.30 9.61 5.21
CA ARG A 200 39.24 8.24 4.67
C ARG A 200 38.75 7.24 5.71
N ILE A 201 39.25 7.33 6.94
CA ILE A 201 38.81 6.46 8.03
C ILE A 201 37.38 6.80 8.47
N THR A 202 37.01 8.07 8.51
CA THR A 202 35.63 8.49 8.83
C THR A 202 34.64 7.91 7.82
N GLU A 203 34.92 8.02 6.53
CA GLU A 203 34.12 7.43 5.45
C GLU A 203 33.97 5.91 5.65
N ILE A 204 35.08 5.18 5.84
CA ILE A 204 35.06 3.72 6.02
C ILE A 204 34.31 3.32 7.29
N ASN A 205 34.47 4.05 8.40
CA ASN A 205 33.75 3.79 9.64
C ASN A 205 32.23 3.92 9.42
N LEU A 206 31.78 4.99 8.78
CA LEU A 206 30.35 5.21 8.49
C LEU A 206 29.81 4.20 7.48
N GLU A 207 30.61 3.82 6.47
CA GLU A 207 30.28 2.76 5.53
C GLU A 207 30.11 1.40 6.25
N ALA A 208 30.99 1.08 7.20
CA ALA A 208 30.89 -0.13 8.01
C ALA A 208 29.61 -0.14 8.88
N VAL A 209 29.20 1.02 9.42
CA VAL A 209 27.91 1.16 10.12
C VAL A 209 26.74 0.89 9.17
N ALA A 210 26.73 1.54 8.00
CA ALA A 210 25.65 1.40 7.01
C ALA A 210 25.51 -0.05 6.52
N ARG A 211 26.63 -0.70 6.16
CA ARG A 211 26.65 -2.12 5.76
C ARG A 211 26.18 -3.03 6.90
N GLY A 212 26.59 -2.75 8.13
CA GLY A 212 26.17 -3.51 9.31
C GLY A 212 24.66 -3.45 9.55
N LEU A 213 24.05 -2.27 9.37
CA LEU A 213 22.60 -2.08 9.44
C LEU A 213 21.88 -2.80 8.29
N LYS A 214 22.40 -2.70 7.06
CA LYS A 214 21.82 -3.35 5.89
C LYS A 214 21.82 -4.88 5.97
N LEU A 215 22.91 -5.48 6.46
CA LEU A 215 22.98 -6.92 6.69
C LEU A 215 21.93 -7.40 7.69
N LYS A 216 21.69 -6.62 8.75
CA LYS A 216 20.67 -6.96 9.74
C LYS A 216 19.26 -6.80 9.19
N GLU A 217 19.02 -5.79 8.37
CA GLU A 217 17.75 -5.62 7.66
C GLU A 217 17.44 -6.85 6.79
N ASN A 218 18.40 -7.33 5.99
CA ASN A 218 18.25 -8.55 5.19
C ASN A 218 17.88 -9.79 6.04
N GLU A 219 18.52 -9.95 7.21
CA GLU A 219 18.21 -11.03 8.16
C GLU A 219 16.77 -10.94 8.67
N LEU A 220 16.33 -9.75 9.08
CA LEU A 220 14.98 -9.49 9.59
C LEU A 220 13.91 -9.61 8.49
N SER A 221 14.22 -9.19 7.27
CA SER A 221 13.37 -9.34 6.10
C SER A 221 13.14 -10.81 5.75
N THR A 222 14.19 -11.64 5.89
CA THR A 222 14.08 -13.10 5.74
C THR A 222 13.22 -13.73 6.84
N GLU A 223 13.43 -13.32 8.11
CA GLU A 223 12.60 -13.75 9.24
C GLU A 223 11.13 -13.37 9.02
N PHE A 224 10.86 -12.15 8.55
CA PHE A 224 9.52 -11.65 8.22
C PHE A 224 8.84 -12.47 7.14
N LYS A 225 9.54 -12.76 6.04
CA LYS A 225 8.99 -13.60 4.96
C LYS A 225 8.50 -14.93 5.51
N ASN A 226 9.31 -15.59 6.35
CA ASN A 226 8.95 -16.87 6.96
C ASN A 226 7.74 -16.77 7.90
N VAL A 227 7.65 -15.72 8.72
CA VAL A 227 6.51 -15.49 9.62
C VAL A 227 5.24 -15.19 8.81
N ARG A 228 5.35 -14.40 7.75
CA ARG A 228 4.25 -14.02 6.86
C ARG A 228 3.63 -15.24 6.18
N GLU A 229 4.44 -16.13 5.59
CA GLU A 229 3.93 -17.36 4.97
C GLU A 229 3.15 -18.23 5.97
N ARG A 230 3.66 -18.36 7.21
CA ARG A 230 2.96 -19.09 8.28
C ARG A 230 1.67 -18.41 8.71
N ALA A 231 1.67 -17.08 8.84
CA ALA A 231 0.51 -16.32 9.25
C ALA A 231 -0.63 -16.43 8.24
N TYR A 232 -0.33 -16.44 6.94
CA TYR A 232 -1.33 -16.67 5.88
C TYR A 232 -1.83 -18.12 5.83
N ALA A 233 -0.98 -19.11 6.12
CA ALA A 233 -1.39 -20.51 6.11
C ALA A 233 -2.34 -20.86 7.27
N ARG A 234 -2.04 -20.41 8.50
CA ARG A 234 -2.90 -20.61 9.68
C ARG A 234 -2.56 -19.62 10.80
N ILE A 235 -3.55 -18.82 11.21
CA ILE A 235 -3.39 -17.93 12.37
C ILE A 235 -3.39 -18.78 13.65
N THR A 236 -2.28 -18.72 14.39
CA THR A 236 -2.10 -19.39 15.68
C THR A 236 -1.54 -18.39 16.69
N ILE A 237 -1.73 -18.66 17.99
CA ILE A 237 -1.11 -17.85 19.06
C ILE A 237 0.42 -17.81 18.92
N GLY A 238 1.02 -18.89 18.40
CA GLY A 238 2.45 -18.97 18.11
C GLY A 238 2.88 -17.97 17.03
N SER A 239 2.18 -17.93 15.89
CA SER A 239 2.51 -17.01 14.80
C SER A 239 2.29 -15.54 15.16
N LEU A 240 1.25 -15.22 15.96
CA LEU A 240 1.04 -13.87 16.49
C LEU A 240 2.16 -13.43 17.44
N ARG A 241 2.64 -14.36 18.28
CA ARG A 241 3.77 -14.08 19.18
C ARG A 241 5.06 -13.87 18.41
N GLU A 242 5.33 -14.67 17.38
CA GLU A 242 6.47 -14.48 16.49
C GLU A 242 6.41 -13.12 15.79
N LEU A 243 5.24 -12.73 15.27
CA LEU A 243 5.02 -11.45 14.63
C LEU A 243 5.26 -10.27 15.60
N ALA A 244 4.74 -10.35 16.83
CA ALA A 244 4.95 -9.32 17.85
C ALA A 244 6.43 -9.20 18.25
N LEU A 245 7.13 -10.32 18.41
CA LEU A 245 8.57 -10.34 18.71
C LEU A 245 9.39 -9.77 17.55
N LEU A 246 9.00 -10.07 16.31
CA LEU A 246 9.67 -9.56 15.13
C LEU A 246 9.47 -8.05 14.96
N LYS A 247 8.25 -7.55 15.20
CA LYS A 247 7.94 -6.12 15.25
C LYS A 247 8.82 -5.40 16.26
N GLU A 248 8.91 -5.90 17.49
CA GLU A 248 9.76 -5.30 18.53
C GLU A 248 11.25 -5.25 18.10
N LYS A 249 11.75 -6.33 17.48
CA LYS A 249 13.11 -6.36 16.92
C LYS A 249 13.29 -5.27 15.87
N VAL A 250 12.40 -5.21 14.86
CA VAL A 250 12.49 -4.25 13.75
C VAL A 250 12.38 -2.82 14.26
N ASP A 251 11.46 -2.50 15.17
CA ASP A 251 11.31 -1.16 15.74
C ASP A 251 12.55 -0.73 16.53
N LYS A 252 13.18 -1.66 17.26
CA LYS A 252 14.45 -1.40 17.94
C LYS A 252 15.57 -1.13 16.94
N TYR A 253 15.60 -1.82 15.81
CA TYR A 253 16.61 -1.59 14.76
C TYR A 253 16.36 -0.30 13.98
N LYS A 254 15.10 0.04 13.68
CA LYS A 254 14.68 1.31 13.08
C LYS A 254 15.17 2.49 13.92
N ARG A 255 14.89 2.49 15.23
CA ARG A 255 15.39 3.52 16.15
C ARG A 255 16.91 3.66 16.13
N ASN A 256 17.65 2.54 16.05
CA ASN A 256 19.12 2.61 15.97
C ASN A 256 19.60 3.22 14.66
N ALA A 257 18.95 2.93 13.54
CA ALA A 257 19.25 3.53 12.23
C ALA A 257 18.92 5.04 12.22
N ASP A 258 17.79 5.43 12.81
CA ASP A 258 17.40 6.83 12.97
C ASP A 258 18.42 7.61 13.80
N LEU A 259 18.87 7.05 14.92
CA LEU A 259 19.89 7.68 15.77
C LEU A 259 21.26 7.73 15.08
N ALA A 260 21.62 6.72 14.27
CA ALA A 260 22.87 6.71 13.53
C ALA A 260 22.88 7.78 12.43
N HIS A 261 21.77 7.94 11.70
CA HIS A 261 21.59 9.05 10.77
C HIS A 261 21.67 10.39 11.50
N LYS A 262 20.97 10.51 12.63
CA LYS A 262 20.97 11.74 13.45
C LYS A 262 22.38 12.12 13.91
N ALA A 263 23.19 11.17 14.36
CA ALA A 263 24.57 11.46 14.78
C ALA A 263 25.44 12.09 13.68
N ILE A 264 25.19 11.75 12.40
CA ILE A 264 25.88 12.36 11.26
C ILE A 264 25.30 13.75 10.96
N THR A 265 23.98 13.89 10.98
CA THR A 265 23.29 15.17 10.76
C THR A 265 23.61 16.19 11.86
N ASP A 266 23.77 15.75 13.11
CA ASP A 266 24.11 16.61 14.23
C ASP A 266 25.51 17.26 14.02
N VAL A 267 26.47 16.54 13.43
CA VAL A 267 27.78 17.12 13.04
C VAL A 267 27.65 18.07 11.87
N LEU A 268 26.87 17.70 10.83
CA LEU A 268 26.58 18.56 9.68
C LEU A 268 25.87 19.87 10.07
N ALA A 269 25.15 19.89 11.19
CA ALA A 269 24.43 21.06 11.66
C ALA A 269 25.31 22.06 12.43
N HIS A 270 26.55 21.69 12.79
CA HIS A 270 27.45 22.53 13.58
C HIS A 270 28.79 22.71 12.86
N ASP A 271 28.99 23.89 12.27
CA ASP A 271 30.21 24.24 11.54
C ASP A 271 31.49 24.09 12.39
N GLU A 272 31.40 24.33 13.71
CA GLU A 272 32.52 24.15 14.65
C GLU A 272 33.00 22.70 14.71
N ASP A 273 32.07 21.73 14.67
CA ASP A 273 32.40 20.31 14.66
C ASP A 273 33.01 19.93 13.30
N MET A 274 32.47 20.43 12.19
CA MET A 274 33.01 20.15 10.85
C MET A 274 34.42 20.71 10.64
N VAL A 275 34.68 21.94 11.09
CA VAL A 275 36.03 22.53 11.09
C VAL A 275 36.95 21.73 12.02
N GLY A 276 36.46 21.31 13.19
CA GLY A 276 37.22 20.51 14.15
C GLY A 276 37.65 19.12 13.65
N MET A 277 37.02 18.61 12.58
CA MET A 277 37.39 17.32 11.96
C MET A 277 38.67 17.38 11.13
N TYR A 278 39.20 18.56 10.78
CA TYR A 278 40.48 18.70 10.09
C TYR A 278 41.66 18.48 11.05
N LEU A 279 42.04 17.22 11.28
CA LEU A 279 43.07 16.86 12.25
C LEU A 279 44.50 17.01 11.71
N THR A 280 44.68 16.87 10.40
CA THR A 280 45.99 16.99 9.74
C THR A 280 46.34 18.45 9.42
N ASP A 281 45.34 19.30 9.16
CA ASP A 281 45.54 20.73 8.87
C ASP A 281 45.42 21.56 10.14
N THR A 282 46.54 22.05 10.65
CA THR A 282 46.63 22.81 11.91
C THR A 282 46.43 24.31 11.75
N ARG A 283 46.07 24.79 10.55
CA ARG A 283 45.80 26.21 10.31
C ARG A 283 44.52 26.64 11.04
N GLN A 284 44.47 27.89 11.49
CA GLN A 284 43.20 28.51 11.91
C GLN A 284 42.29 28.63 10.68
N ARG A 285 41.21 27.85 10.67
CA ARG A 285 40.19 27.84 9.62
C ARG A 285 39.05 28.76 10.01
N GLU A 286 38.53 29.47 9.01
CA GLU A 286 37.27 30.20 9.16
C GLU A 286 36.10 29.20 9.29
N MET A 287 35.03 29.62 9.96
CA MET A 287 33.88 28.75 10.22
C MET A 287 33.18 28.26 8.95
N SER A 288 33.41 28.91 7.79
CA SER A 288 32.87 28.50 6.49
C SER A 288 33.82 27.59 5.67
N ASP A 289 35.02 27.27 6.16
CA ASP A 289 36.05 26.50 5.43
C ASP A 289 36.01 25.00 5.81
N HIS A 290 34.88 24.35 5.52
CA HIS A 290 34.63 22.92 5.80
C HIS A 290 34.02 22.11 4.64
N ILE A 291 34.08 22.63 3.40
CA ILE A 291 33.35 22.08 2.25
C ILE A 291 33.67 20.59 1.96
N GLN A 292 34.89 20.14 2.23
CA GLN A 292 35.28 18.75 1.97
C GLN A 292 34.65 17.77 2.97
N VAL A 293 34.57 18.17 4.25
CA VAL A 293 33.92 17.37 5.30
C VAL A 293 32.42 17.34 5.09
N GLU A 294 31.85 18.49 4.73
CA GLU A 294 30.43 18.62 4.42
C GLU A 294 30.01 17.67 3.30
N LEU A 295 30.70 17.71 2.15
CA LEU A 295 30.43 16.80 1.02
C LEU A 295 30.56 15.31 1.40
N LEU A 296 31.55 14.95 2.23
CA LEU A 296 31.74 13.58 2.70
C LEU A 296 30.58 13.13 3.60
N LEU A 297 30.20 13.95 4.58
CA LEU A 297 29.12 13.65 5.51
C LEU A 297 27.76 13.68 4.80
N GLU A 298 27.55 14.55 3.81
CA GLU A 298 26.35 14.55 2.94
C GLU A 298 26.22 13.26 2.11
N ALA A 299 27.33 12.75 1.57
CA ALA A 299 27.33 11.47 0.87
C ALA A 299 26.97 10.31 1.83
N CYS A 300 27.56 10.32 3.03
CA CYS A 300 27.29 9.33 4.07
C CYS A 300 25.85 9.41 4.62
N THR A 301 25.29 10.61 4.77
CA THR A 301 23.87 10.77 5.18
C THR A 301 22.93 10.24 4.12
N LYS A 302 23.19 10.48 2.83
CA LYS A 302 22.41 9.87 1.73
C LYS A 302 22.42 8.34 1.79
N GLN A 303 23.60 7.74 2.00
CA GLN A 303 23.72 6.28 2.15
C GLN A 303 22.95 5.76 3.36
N MET A 304 23.03 6.46 4.51
CA MET A 304 22.31 6.07 5.73
C MET A 304 20.79 6.25 5.59
N ALA A 305 20.35 7.28 4.87
CA ALA A 305 18.93 7.55 4.60
C ALA A 305 18.29 6.43 3.77
N GLU A 306 19.01 5.86 2.82
CA GLU A 306 18.56 4.71 2.03
C GLU A 306 18.39 3.46 2.91
N VAL A 307 19.35 3.16 3.78
CA VAL A 307 19.23 2.06 4.74
C VAL A 307 18.03 2.25 5.65
N ARG A 308 17.83 3.47 6.19
CA ARG A 308 16.68 3.84 7.02
C ARG A 308 15.34 3.66 6.29
N ARG A 309 15.28 4.03 5.01
CA ARG A 309 14.10 3.82 4.15
C ARG A 309 13.75 2.34 4.08
N THR A 310 14.70 1.47 3.74
CA THR A 310 14.44 0.03 3.62
C THR A 310 13.98 -0.62 4.93
N ILE A 311 14.53 -0.18 6.08
CA ILE A 311 14.08 -0.64 7.40
C ILE A 311 12.66 -0.12 7.72
N THR A 312 12.33 1.09 7.28
CA THR A 312 10.99 1.67 7.44
C THR A 312 9.96 0.89 6.61
N ASP A 313 10.29 0.56 5.35
CA ASP A 313 9.43 -0.25 4.49
C ASP A 313 9.15 -1.65 5.09
N LEU A 314 10.16 -2.25 5.73
CA LEU A 314 10.00 -3.52 6.45
C LEU A 314 9.08 -3.39 7.68
N SER A 315 9.24 -2.32 8.46
CA SER A 315 8.38 -1.99 9.61
C SER A 315 6.92 -1.81 9.17
N ASP A 316 6.69 -1.05 8.10
CA ASP A 316 5.36 -0.80 7.55
C ASP A 316 4.71 -2.08 6.99
N SER A 317 5.52 -2.96 6.38
CA SER A 317 5.07 -4.28 5.92
C SER A 317 4.63 -5.18 7.09
N ILE A 318 5.35 -5.15 8.21
CA ILE A 318 4.98 -5.88 9.44
C ILE A 318 3.68 -5.32 10.02
N HIS A 319 3.52 -4.00 10.09
CA HIS A 319 2.27 -3.36 10.54
C HIS A 319 1.09 -3.70 9.65
N THR A 320 1.30 -3.78 8.34
CA THR A 320 0.26 -4.18 7.39
C THR A 320 -0.21 -5.60 7.67
N LEU A 321 0.72 -6.54 7.93
CA LEU A 321 0.39 -7.92 8.29
C LEU A 321 -0.31 -8.00 9.66
N GLU A 322 0.13 -7.22 10.65
CA GLU A 322 -0.51 -7.12 11.97
C GLU A 322 -1.96 -6.64 11.85
N ASN A 323 -2.21 -5.58 11.09
CA ASN A 323 -3.56 -5.07 10.87
C ASN A 323 -4.42 -6.10 10.13
N ALA A 324 -3.89 -6.73 9.07
CA ALA A 324 -4.61 -7.77 8.33
C ALA A 324 -4.98 -8.96 9.22
N THR A 325 -4.04 -9.44 10.03
CA THR A 325 -4.32 -10.53 11.00
C THR A 325 -5.30 -10.08 12.08
N GLY A 326 -5.20 -8.85 12.58
CA GLY A 326 -6.15 -8.23 13.50
C GLY A 326 -7.58 -8.23 12.94
N PHE A 327 -7.76 -7.79 11.70
CA PHE A 327 -9.07 -7.82 11.03
C PHE A 327 -9.62 -9.23 10.86
N MET A 328 -8.79 -10.22 10.53
CA MET A 328 -9.22 -11.62 10.45
C MET A 328 -9.66 -12.14 11.82
N LEU A 329 -8.93 -11.81 12.89
CA LEU A 329 -9.29 -12.18 14.26
C LEU A 329 -10.59 -11.52 14.73
N ASP A 330 -10.78 -10.24 14.43
CA ASP A 330 -12.01 -9.51 14.77
C ASP A 330 -13.19 -10.04 13.97
N ALA A 331 -13.01 -10.43 12.70
CA ALA A 331 -14.04 -11.08 11.91
C ALA A 331 -14.47 -12.43 12.53
N VAL A 332 -13.51 -13.28 12.91
CA VAL A 332 -13.79 -14.56 13.59
C VAL A 332 -14.46 -14.32 14.94
N ARG A 333 -14.00 -13.33 15.72
CA ARG A 333 -14.62 -12.97 17.00
C ARG A 333 -16.06 -12.51 16.82
N ASN A 334 -16.33 -11.68 15.82
CA ASN A 334 -17.68 -11.20 15.52
C ASN A 334 -18.59 -12.34 15.05
N GLU A 335 -18.06 -13.31 14.31
CA GLU A 335 -18.79 -14.53 13.92
C GLU A 335 -19.16 -15.37 15.16
N LEU A 336 -18.21 -15.58 16.07
CA LEU A 336 -18.44 -16.30 17.33
C LEU A 336 -19.46 -15.59 18.23
N LEU A 337 -19.36 -14.27 18.37
CA LEU A 337 -20.32 -13.46 19.14
C LEU A 337 -21.72 -13.53 18.52
N SER A 338 -21.81 -13.45 17.19
CA SER A 338 -23.09 -13.62 16.48
C SER A 338 -23.69 -15.01 16.73
N PHE A 339 -22.85 -16.06 16.71
CA PHE A 339 -23.27 -17.43 17.00
C PHE A 339 -23.75 -17.60 18.44
N GLU A 340 -23.02 -17.07 19.42
CA GLU A 340 -23.41 -17.10 20.84
C GLU A 340 -24.75 -16.41 21.08
N ILE A 341 -24.96 -15.23 20.50
CA ILE A 341 -26.22 -14.51 20.64
C ILE A 341 -27.37 -15.29 20.01
N LYS A 342 -27.16 -15.93 18.85
CA LYS A 342 -28.18 -16.82 18.23
C LYS A 342 -28.54 -17.99 19.15
N ILE A 343 -27.57 -18.63 19.79
CA ILE A 343 -27.81 -19.70 20.77
C ILE A 343 -28.61 -19.16 21.95
N ASN A 344 -28.23 -18.01 22.50
CA ASN A 344 -28.92 -17.39 23.64
C ASN A 344 -30.38 -17.03 23.30
N ILE A 345 -30.64 -16.55 22.09
CA ILE A 345 -32.01 -16.27 21.60
C ILE A 345 -32.82 -17.58 21.53
N ILE A 346 -32.24 -18.66 21.01
CA ILE A 346 -32.90 -19.97 20.92
C ILE A 346 -33.19 -20.51 22.33
N THR A 347 -32.22 -20.42 23.25
CA THR A 347 -32.41 -20.90 24.65
C THR A 347 -33.46 -20.07 25.38
N MET A 348 -33.50 -18.75 25.17
CA MET A 348 -34.54 -17.89 25.74
C MET A 348 -35.92 -18.25 25.19
N GLY A 349 -36.02 -18.50 23.88
CA GLY A 349 -37.26 -18.98 23.25
C GLY A 349 -37.74 -20.30 23.85
N LEU A 350 -36.85 -21.29 23.94
CA LEU A 350 -37.14 -22.59 24.55
C LEU A 350 -37.53 -22.47 26.03
N GLY A 351 -36.87 -21.61 26.80
CA GLY A 351 -37.17 -21.36 28.21
C GLY A 351 -38.57 -20.76 28.41
N LEU A 352 -38.99 -19.84 27.55
CA LEU A 352 -40.33 -19.25 27.58
C LEU A 352 -41.40 -20.31 27.27
N GLY A 353 -41.13 -21.19 26.30
CA GLY A 353 -42.00 -22.34 25.98
C GLY A 353 -42.12 -23.33 27.13
N ALA A 354 -41.01 -23.66 27.78
CA ALA A 354 -40.97 -24.54 28.94
C ALA A 354 -41.72 -23.96 30.15
N PHE A 355 -41.67 -22.64 30.35
CA PHE A 355 -42.44 -21.96 31.40
C PHE A 355 -43.95 -22.12 31.20
N ILE A 356 -44.44 -21.95 29.97
CA ILE A 356 -45.84 -22.16 29.62
C ILE A 356 -46.23 -23.62 29.90
N ALA A 357 -45.45 -24.58 29.40
CA ALA A 357 -45.68 -26.01 29.67
C ALA A 357 -45.66 -26.33 31.18
N GLY A 358 -44.78 -25.70 31.95
CA GLY A 358 -44.65 -25.86 33.40
C GLY A 358 -45.88 -25.40 34.18
N ILE A 359 -46.51 -24.29 33.79
CA ILE A 359 -47.76 -23.82 34.41
C ILE A 359 -48.88 -24.87 34.30
N TYR A 360 -48.94 -25.58 33.17
CA TYR A 360 -49.94 -26.63 32.95
C TYR A 360 -49.54 -27.98 33.55
N GLY A 361 -48.24 -28.27 33.69
CA GLY A 361 -47.74 -29.50 34.31
C GLY A 361 -47.81 -29.50 35.84
N MET A 362 -47.92 -28.32 36.47
CA MET A 362 -47.98 -28.18 37.93
C MET A 362 -49.38 -28.43 38.52
N ASN A 363 -50.02 -29.57 38.24
CA ASN A 363 -51.19 -30.12 38.98
C ASN A 363 -52.23 -29.11 39.52
N LEU A 364 -52.47 -28.01 38.80
CA LEU A 364 -53.45 -26.99 39.13
C LEU A 364 -54.77 -27.44 38.51
N THR A 365 -55.83 -27.59 39.32
CA THR A 365 -57.13 -28.04 38.83
C THR A 365 -57.77 -26.97 37.96
N ASN A 366 -57.53 -27.07 36.65
CA ASN A 366 -57.91 -26.03 35.69
C ASN A 366 -59.11 -26.44 34.84
N GLY A 367 -59.57 -27.70 34.92
CA GLY A 367 -60.71 -28.24 34.16
C GLY A 367 -60.43 -28.47 32.67
N ILE A 368 -59.29 -27.99 32.18
CA ILE A 368 -58.79 -28.12 30.81
C ILE A 368 -58.39 -29.58 30.49
N GLU A 369 -58.00 -30.35 31.51
CA GLU A 369 -57.66 -31.78 31.41
C GLU A 369 -58.85 -32.69 31.04
N GLN A 370 -60.09 -32.21 31.11
CA GLN A 370 -61.28 -32.96 30.69
C GLN A 370 -61.55 -32.87 29.17
N ASN A 371 -60.83 -32.00 28.44
CA ASN A 371 -61.03 -31.80 27.01
C ASN A 371 -59.95 -32.56 26.19
N PRO A 372 -60.34 -33.49 25.29
CA PRO A 372 -59.39 -34.30 24.51
C PRO A 372 -58.48 -33.52 23.56
N HIS A 373 -58.82 -32.26 23.22
CA HIS A 373 -58.02 -31.42 22.31
C HIS A 373 -57.15 -30.38 23.01
N ALA A 374 -57.29 -30.22 24.34
CA ALA A 374 -56.61 -29.17 25.07
C ALA A 374 -55.08 -29.28 25.00
N PHE A 375 -54.53 -30.49 25.09
CA PHE A 375 -53.10 -30.74 24.99
C PHE A 375 -52.50 -30.20 23.68
N TYR A 376 -53.13 -30.54 22.54
CA TYR A 376 -52.67 -30.10 21.22
C TYR A 376 -52.78 -28.58 21.05
N SER A 377 -53.81 -27.95 21.62
CA SER A 377 -53.97 -26.50 21.55
C SER A 377 -52.90 -25.74 22.33
N VAL A 378 -52.53 -26.22 23.53
CA VAL A 378 -51.48 -25.61 24.37
C VAL A 378 -50.08 -25.84 23.78
N ALA A 379 -49.82 -27.05 23.27
CA ALA A 379 -48.58 -27.36 22.58
C ALA A 379 -48.41 -26.51 21.30
N GLY A 380 -49.46 -26.37 20.50
CA GLY A 380 -49.46 -25.53 19.31
C GLY A 380 -49.25 -24.05 19.64
N ALA A 381 -49.95 -23.51 20.64
CA ALA A 381 -49.78 -22.13 21.08
C ALA A 381 -48.36 -21.86 21.59
N SER A 382 -47.78 -22.79 22.35
CA SER A 382 -46.39 -22.69 22.83
C SER A 382 -45.40 -22.65 21.68
N PHE A 383 -45.56 -23.50 20.66
CA PHE A 383 -44.69 -23.50 19.48
C PHE A 383 -44.74 -22.19 18.68
N VAL A 384 -45.94 -21.62 18.53
CA VAL A 384 -46.13 -20.33 17.85
C VAL A 384 -45.45 -19.19 18.62
N ILE A 385 -45.56 -19.17 19.94
CA ILE A 385 -44.91 -18.16 20.79
C ILE A 385 -43.39 -18.28 20.73
N ILE A 386 -42.85 -19.52 20.83
CA ILE A 386 -41.40 -19.78 20.71
C ILE A 386 -40.89 -19.27 19.36
N SER A 387 -41.54 -19.68 18.28
CA SER A 387 -41.16 -19.31 16.90
C SER A 387 -41.26 -17.79 16.69
N GLY A 388 -42.30 -17.15 17.24
CA GLY A 388 -42.50 -15.71 17.17
C GLY A 388 -41.41 -14.92 17.90
N VAL A 389 -41.04 -15.33 19.11
CA VAL A 389 -39.98 -14.67 19.90
C VAL A 389 -38.62 -14.82 19.23
N ILE A 390 -38.28 -16.02 18.74
CA ILE A 390 -37.04 -16.27 18.00
C ILE A 390 -37.00 -15.42 16.72
N ALA A 391 -38.09 -15.36 15.95
CA ALA A 391 -38.17 -14.58 14.71
C ALA A 391 -38.01 -13.07 14.96
N VAL A 392 -38.66 -12.53 15.99
CA VAL A 392 -38.56 -11.11 16.35
C VAL A 392 -37.16 -10.76 16.86
N ALA A 393 -36.56 -11.62 17.68
CA ALA A 393 -35.22 -11.42 18.22
C ALA A 393 -34.14 -11.49 17.12
N ILE A 394 -34.22 -12.45 16.20
CA ILE A 394 -33.34 -12.54 15.02
C ILE A 394 -33.51 -11.29 14.14
N LYS A 395 -34.75 -10.86 13.90
CA LYS A 395 -35.02 -9.64 13.12
C LYS A 395 -34.47 -8.38 13.78
N LYS A 396 -34.48 -8.29 15.11
CA LYS A 396 -33.84 -7.20 15.86
C LYS A 396 -32.31 -7.29 15.84
N LEU A 397 -31.74 -8.49 15.90
CA LEU A 397 -30.29 -8.70 15.80
C LEU A 397 -29.74 -8.19 14.46
N LEU A 398 -30.47 -8.44 13.36
CA LEU A 398 -30.15 -7.93 12.03
C LEU A 398 -30.18 -6.39 11.95
N ARG A 399 -30.82 -5.69 12.91
CA ARG A 399 -30.92 -4.22 12.95
C ARG A 399 -29.83 -3.54 13.80
N ILE A 400 -29.00 -4.26 14.56
CA ILE A 400 -28.09 -3.68 15.58
C ILE A 400 -26.66 -3.41 15.03
N SER A 401 -26.36 -3.65 13.74
CA SER A 401 -25.04 -3.32 13.19
C SER A 401 -24.86 -1.80 13.02
N TYR A 402 -24.04 -1.17 13.88
CA TYR A 402 -23.63 0.23 13.76
C TYR A 402 -22.20 0.34 13.23
N GLY A 403 -22.03 1.19 12.21
CA GLY A 403 -20.96 1.18 11.21
C GLY A 403 -21.46 0.45 9.96
N LEU A 404 -21.30 1.00 8.76
CA LEU A 404 -21.85 0.41 7.51
C LEU A 404 -21.03 -0.83 7.10
N ASN A 405 -21.04 -1.83 7.97
CA ASN A 405 -20.78 -3.24 7.70
C ASN A 405 -22.16 -3.92 7.72
N ASN A 406 -23.01 -3.52 6.77
CA ASN A 406 -24.37 -4.01 6.59
C ASN A 406 -24.41 -5.37 5.85
N GLY A 407 -23.26 -6.04 5.68
CA GLY A 407 -23.17 -7.28 4.93
C GLY A 407 -23.09 -7.11 3.40
N LEU A 408 -23.21 -5.87 2.88
CA LEU A 408 -23.07 -5.57 1.45
C LEU A 408 -21.60 -5.36 1.07
N GLY A 409 -21.21 -5.80 -0.13
CA GLY A 409 -19.89 -5.50 -0.71
C GLY A 409 -18.67 -6.21 -0.09
N LYS A 410 -18.84 -7.30 0.67
CA LYS A 410 -17.75 -8.05 1.36
C LYS A 410 -16.78 -8.81 0.44
N THR A 411 -17.01 -8.83 -0.86
CA THR A 411 -16.04 -9.25 -1.88
C THR A 411 -16.19 -8.30 -3.06
N PRO A 412 -15.15 -8.11 -3.89
CA PRO A 412 -15.42 -7.70 -5.25
C PRO A 412 -16.04 -8.96 -5.89
N GLN A 413 -17.35 -8.87 -6.12
CA GLN A 413 -18.33 -9.56 -7.00
C GLN A 413 -18.23 -11.15 -7.17
N MET A 414 -19.23 -12.01 -7.51
CA MET A 414 -19.08 -13.38 -8.12
C MET A 414 -18.99 -14.77 -7.40
N GLY A 415 -20.14 -15.44 -7.20
CA GLY A 415 -20.48 -16.88 -7.47
C GLY A 415 -19.47 -18.07 -7.42
N LYS A 416 -19.73 -19.00 -6.49
CA LYS A 416 -19.14 -20.36 -6.38
C LYS A 416 -19.67 -21.37 -7.41
N THR A 417 -18.83 -22.37 -7.69
CA THR A 417 -19.03 -23.59 -8.48
C THR A 417 -20.22 -24.47 -8.01
N LEU A 418 -20.75 -25.21 -8.97
CA LEU A 418 -22.02 -25.99 -9.08
C LEU A 418 -22.58 -26.85 -7.92
N GLU A 419 -22.08 -26.83 -6.68
CA GLU A 419 -22.48 -27.83 -5.65
C GLU A 419 -23.20 -27.30 -4.40
N TYR A 420 -23.32 -25.98 -4.19
CA TYR A 420 -24.02 -25.41 -3.02
C TYR A 420 -25.21 -24.53 -3.43
N MET A 421 -26.23 -25.17 -3.97
CA MET A 421 -27.57 -24.62 -4.08
C MET A 421 -28.25 -24.84 -2.72
N TYR A 422 -28.82 -23.78 -2.13
CA TYR A 422 -29.55 -23.68 -0.84
C TYR A 422 -28.79 -22.93 0.29
N LEU A 423 -29.27 -21.69 0.54
CA LEU A 423 -29.09 -20.86 1.74
C LEU A 423 -27.80 -20.00 1.81
N HIS A 424 -27.82 -18.82 1.18
CA HIS A 424 -27.46 -17.49 1.74
C HIS A 424 -27.12 -16.46 0.63
N HIS A 425 -27.72 -15.27 0.71
CA HIS A 425 -27.52 -14.13 -0.19
C HIS A 425 -26.22 -13.38 0.16
N ASN A 426 -25.25 -13.34 -0.76
CA ASN A 426 -24.05 -12.49 -0.69
C ASN A 426 -24.02 -11.63 -1.97
N GLU A 427 -23.82 -10.31 -1.82
CA GLU A 427 -24.15 -9.30 -2.84
C GLU A 427 -22.95 -8.79 -3.63
N PHE A 428 -23.10 -8.65 -4.96
CA PHE A 428 -22.03 -8.46 -5.95
C PHE A 428 -22.37 -7.34 -6.95
N ILE A 429 -21.57 -6.29 -7.13
CA ILE A 429 -21.94 -5.09 -7.94
C ILE A 429 -21.64 -5.22 -9.45
N LEU A 430 -21.94 -6.35 -10.07
CA LEU A 430 -22.01 -6.39 -11.53
C LEU A 430 -23.35 -5.76 -11.91
N GLY A 431 -23.37 -4.85 -12.89
CA GLY A 431 -24.63 -4.21 -13.24
C GLY A 431 -24.61 -3.47 -14.56
N TRP A 432 -25.71 -2.79 -14.83
CA TRP A 432 -25.89 -1.90 -15.96
C TRP A 432 -26.42 -0.56 -15.45
N ASN A 433 -25.99 0.54 -16.08
CA ASN A 433 -26.45 1.88 -15.77
C ASN A 433 -27.01 2.56 -17.03
N SER A 434 -28.10 3.30 -16.88
CA SER A 434 -28.81 3.91 -18.00
C SER A 434 -28.16 5.15 -18.62
N TRP A 435 -27.27 5.84 -17.93
CA TRP A 435 -26.83 7.21 -18.28
C TRP A 435 -26.30 7.34 -19.71
N TYR A 436 -25.26 6.59 -20.06
CA TYR A 436 -24.60 6.77 -21.35
C TYR A 436 -25.36 6.20 -22.55
N ASN A 437 -26.31 5.29 -22.30
CA ASN A 437 -27.18 4.77 -23.35
C ASN A 437 -28.39 5.70 -23.55
N PHE A 438 -29.02 6.13 -22.45
CA PHE A 438 -30.35 6.70 -22.48
C PHE A 438 -30.37 8.20 -22.19
N TRP A 439 -29.33 8.73 -21.55
CA TRP A 439 -29.32 10.08 -20.96
C TRP A 439 -30.62 10.28 -20.18
N CYS A 440 -31.34 11.38 -20.44
CA CYS A 440 -32.63 11.69 -19.84
C CYS A 440 -33.84 11.14 -20.60
N ASN A 441 -33.64 10.33 -21.63
CA ASN A 441 -34.72 9.77 -22.44
C ASN A 441 -34.92 8.31 -22.06
N TYR A 442 -35.83 7.98 -21.15
CA TYR A 442 -36.21 6.58 -20.85
C TYR A 442 -37.71 6.46 -20.61
N SER A 443 -38.17 5.21 -20.63
CA SER A 443 -39.54 4.84 -20.31
C SER A 443 -39.56 3.49 -19.59
N GLU A 444 -40.63 3.26 -18.82
CA GLU A 444 -40.93 1.97 -18.17
C GLU A 444 -40.67 0.79 -19.12
N LYS A 445 -41.23 0.84 -20.34
CA LYS A 445 -41.08 -0.22 -21.34
C LYS A 445 -39.63 -0.44 -21.77
N ARG A 446 -38.84 0.62 -21.93
CA ARG A 446 -37.45 0.50 -22.38
C ARG A 446 -36.57 -0.14 -21.31
N ILE A 447 -36.82 0.17 -20.03
CA ILE A 447 -36.11 -0.47 -18.91
C ILE A 447 -36.48 -1.95 -18.82
N GLN A 448 -37.77 -2.31 -18.96
CA GLN A 448 -38.20 -3.71 -18.98
C GLN A 448 -37.56 -4.49 -20.14
N GLN A 449 -37.46 -3.89 -21.33
CA GLN A 449 -36.76 -4.50 -22.48
C GLN A 449 -35.26 -4.70 -22.20
N THR A 450 -34.60 -3.71 -21.60
CA THR A 450 -33.20 -3.82 -21.18
C THR A 450 -33.00 -4.96 -20.18
N VAL A 451 -33.89 -5.10 -19.20
CA VAL A 451 -33.89 -6.21 -18.24
C VAL A 451 -33.98 -7.56 -18.96
N ASP A 452 -34.92 -7.69 -19.89
CA ASP A 452 -35.07 -8.93 -20.67
C ASP A 452 -33.81 -9.25 -21.47
N ILE A 453 -33.15 -8.24 -22.05
CA ILE A 453 -31.90 -8.42 -22.81
C ILE A 453 -30.75 -8.87 -21.89
N ILE A 454 -30.60 -8.26 -20.71
CA ILE A 454 -29.57 -8.65 -19.73
C ILE A 454 -29.77 -10.10 -19.26
N VAL A 455 -31.02 -10.52 -19.07
CA VAL A 455 -31.34 -11.92 -18.72
C VAL A 455 -31.06 -12.85 -19.89
N ASN A 456 -31.60 -12.55 -21.08
CA ASN A 456 -31.56 -13.45 -22.24
C ASN A 456 -30.18 -13.56 -22.90
N SER A 457 -29.34 -12.52 -22.79
CA SER A 457 -27.95 -12.52 -23.29
C SER A 457 -27.00 -13.32 -22.39
N GLY A 458 -27.44 -13.73 -21.21
CA GLY A 458 -26.62 -14.44 -20.22
C GLY A 458 -25.78 -13.52 -19.34
N LEU A 459 -25.90 -12.18 -19.46
CA LEU A 459 -25.23 -11.23 -18.57
C LEU A 459 -25.68 -11.44 -17.11
N ALA A 460 -26.98 -11.56 -16.85
CA ALA A 460 -27.46 -11.87 -15.50
C ALA A 460 -26.83 -13.16 -14.93
N ALA A 461 -26.66 -14.19 -15.77
CA ALA A 461 -26.05 -15.46 -15.37
C ALA A 461 -24.51 -15.39 -15.23
N ALA A 462 -23.86 -14.40 -15.86
CA ALA A 462 -22.47 -14.05 -15.63
C ALA A 462 -22.28 -13.18 -14.37
N GLY A 463 -23.40 -12.64 -13.84
CA GLY A 463 -23.52 -12.03 -12.52
C GLY A 463 -24.01 -10.59 -12.51
N TYR A 464 -24.23 -9.96 -13.67
CA TYR A 464 -24.75 -8.59 -13.78
C TYR A 464 -26.17 -8.48 -13.22
N GLU A 465 -26.27 -8.17 -11.92
CA GLU A 465 -27.50 -8.21 -11.14
C GLU A 465 -28.12 -6.82 -10.89
N TYR A 466 -27.34 -5.74 -10.91
CA TYR A 466 -27.85 -4.40 -10.66
C TYR A 466 -28.35 -3.70 -11.93
N ILE A 467 -29.57 -3.20 -11.90
CA ILE A 467 -30.20 -2.37 -12.94
C ILE A 467 -30.34 -0.97 -12.39
N ASN A 468 -29.37 -0.11 -12.68
CA ASN A 468 -29.26 1.23 -12.11
C ASN A 468 -29.88 2.26 -13.06
N LEU A 469 -30.95 2.89 -12.61
CA LEU A 469 -31.55 4.05 -13.26
C LEU A 469 -30.82 5.32 -12.80
N ASP A 470 -30.18 6.00 -13.75
CA ASP A 470 -29.41 7.21 -13.51
C ASP A 470 -30.29 8.47 -13.52
N ASP A 471 -29.70 9.67 -13.62
CA ASP A 471 -30.39 10.96 -13.50
C ASP A 471 -31.61 11.12 -14.44
N CYS A 472 -32.44 12.13 -14.18
CA CYS A 472 -33.67 12.54 -14.88
C CYS A 472 -35.01 11.90 -14.46
N TRP A 473 -35.03 11.00 -13.47
CA TRP A 473 -36.19 10.12 -13.26
C TRP A 473 -37.20 10.81 -12.37
N GLN A 474 -36.73 11.81 -11.64
CA GLN A 474 -37.46 12.71 -10.80
C GLN A 474 -37.73 14.04 -11.51
N VAL A 475 -38.94 14.58 -11.35
CA VAL A 475 -39.37 15.84 -12.01
C VAL A 475 -39.65 16.97 -11.02
N GLY A 476 -39.89 16.65 -9.75
CA GLY A 476 -40.29 17.62 -8.75
C GLY A 476 -40.43 17.02 -7.36
N ARG A 477 -40.97 17.80 -6.43
CA ARG A 477 -41.39 17.35 -5.10
C ARG A 477 -42.85 17.72 -4.88
N ASP A 478 -43.61 16.89 -4.18
CA ASP A 478 -44.99 17.20 -3.80
C ASP A 478 -45.07 18.25 -2.68
N ALA A 479 -46.29 18.60 -2.25
CA ALA A 479 -46.52 19.55 -1.16
C ALA A 479 -45.91 19.11 0.19
N ASN A 480 -45.67 17.80 0.37
CA ASN A 480 -45.00 17.26 1.53
C ASN A 480 -43.47 17.25 1.35
N GLY A 481 -42.93 17.64 0.21
CA GLY A 481 -41.50 17.57 -0.09
C GLY A 481 -41.01 16.18 -0.53
N THR A 482 -41.92 15.25 -0.81
CA THR A 482 -41.58 13.90 -1.30
C THR A 482 -41.21 13.97 -2.76
N ILE A 483 -40.11 13.33 -3.15
CA ILE A 483 -39.65 13.29 -4.54
C ILE A 483 -40.68 12.62 -5.45
N GLN A 484 -40.93 13.22 -6.61
CA GLN A 484 -41.91 12.76 -7.60
C GLN A 484 -41.21 12.18 -8.83
N VAL A 485 -41.58 10.96 -9.18
CA VAL A 485 -41.16 10.26 -10.39
C VAL A 485 -41.78 10.95 -11.62
N ASP A 486 -41.07 10.98 -12.75
CA ASP A 486 -41.57 11.49 -14.02
C ASP A 486 -42.81 10.68 -14.48
N PRO A 487 -44.01 11.27 -14.47
CA PRO A 487 -45.23 10.56 -14.85
C PRO A 487 -45.33 10.29 -16.35
N VAL A 488 -44.50 10.95 -17.18
CA VAL A 488 -44.43 10.69 -18.62
C VAL A 488 -43.59 9.45 -18.89
N ALA A 489 -42.43 9.34 -18.22
CA ALA A 489 -41.56 8.17 -18.35
C ALA A 489 -42.13 6.94 -17.62
N PHE A 490 -42.80 7.16 -16.49
CA PHE A 490 -43.35 6.13 -15.59
C PHE A 490 -44.82 6.43 -15.26
N PRO A 491 -45.76 6.21 -16.20
CA PRO A 491 -47.17 6.56 -16.03
C PRO A 491 -47.85 5.81 -14.88
N ASN A 492 -47.31 4.66 -14.48
CA ASN A 492 -47.80 3.83 -13.38
C ASN A 492 -46.97 4.00 -12.09
N GLY A 493 -46.10 5.02 -12.03
CA GLY A 493 -45.07 5.16 -11.00
C GLY A 493 -43.89 4.21 -11.21
N ILE A 494 -42.89 4.29 -10.32
CA ILE A 494 -41.65 3.50 -10.45
C ILE A 494 -41.80 2.05 -9.94
N GLN A 495 -42.75 1.79 -9.03
CA GLN A 495 -42.90 0.49 -8.37
C GLN A 495 -43.06 -0.69 -9.35
N PRO A 496 -43.88 -0.61 -10.42
CA PRO A 496 -44.01 -1.71 -11.38
C PRO A 496 -42.69 -2.09 -12.07
N VAL A 497 -41.80 -1.12 -12.29
CA VAL A 497 -40.48 -1.36 -12.88
C VAL A 497 -39.59 -2.09 -11.88
N ILE A 498 -39.60 -1.67 -10.61
CA ILE A 498 -38.84 -2.30 -9.53
C ILE A 498 -39.31 -3.74 -9.33
N ASP A 499 -40.62 -3.94 -9.24
CA ASP A 499 -41.23 -5.26 -9.09
C ASP A 499 -40.86 -6.17 -10.28
N TYR A 500 -40.81 -5.61 -11.50
CA TYR A 500 -40.37 -6.35 -12.69
C TYR A 500 -38.91 -6.79 -12.60
N VAL A 501 -38.00 -5.88 -12.23
CA VAL A 501 -36.57 -6.16 -12.04
C VAL A 501 -36.39 -7.25 -10.98
N HIS A 502 -37.06 -7.13 -9.83
CA HIS A 502 -37.00 -8.13 -8.77
C HIS A 502 -37.60 -9.48 -9.18
N SER A 503 -38.67 -9.50 -9.98
CA SER A 503 -39.25 -10.74 -10.51
C SER A 503 -38.28 -11.55 -11.37
N ARG A 504 -37.28 -10.88 -11.95
CA ARG A 504 -36.18 -11.50 -12.72
C ARG A 504 -34.95 -11.83 -11.86
N LYS A 505 -35.06 -11.75 -10.53
CA LYS A 505 -33.98 -11.97 -9.55
C LYS A 505 -32.80 -10.99 -9.73
N LEU A 506 -33.08 -9.81 -10.27
CA LEU A 506 -32.15 -8.70 -10.37
C LEU A 506 -32.45 -7.69 -9.25
N LYS A 507 -31.57 -6.72 -9.09
CA LYS A 507 -31.64 -5.64 -8.11
C LYS A 507 -31.83 -4.31 -8.81
N PHE A 508 -32.57 -3.41 -8.19
CA PHE A 508 -32.87 -2.09 -8.76
C PHE A 508 -32.10 -0.99 -8.05
N GLY A 509 -31.41 -0.15 -8.84
CA GLY A 509 -30.71 1.02 -8.35
C GLY A 509 -31.32 2.33 -8.80
N LEU A 510 -31.21 3.35 -7.95
CA LEU A 510 -31.56 4.72 -8.24
C LEU A 510 -30.34 5.65 -8.19
N TYR A 511 -30.56 6.84 -8.70
CA TYR A 511 -29.65 7.97 -8.64
C TYR A 511 -30.27 9.11 -7.84
N SER A 512 -29.45 9.80 -7.07
CA SER A 512 -29.74 11.13 -6.56
C SER A 512 -28.45 11.94 -6.42
N ASP A 513 -28.53 13.14 -5.87
CA ASP A 513 -27.43 14.08 -5.75
C ASP A 513 -27.32 14.64 -4.32
N ALA A 514 -26.09 14.79 -3.82
CA ALA A 514 -25.71 15.44 -2.57
C ALA A 514 -25.72 16.98 -2.66
N GLY A 515 -26.47 17.55 -3.59
CA GLY A 515 -26.74 18.98 -3.75
C GLY A 515 -28.24 19.28 -3.90
N TYR A 516 -28.55 20.56 -4.15
CA TYR A 516 -29.93 21.03 -4.29
C TYR A 516 -30.59 20.55 -5.58
N LYS A 517 -29.78 20.31 -6.61
CA LYS A 517 -30.21 19.80 -7.91
C LYS A 517 -29.21 18.77 -8.42
N THR A 518 -29.71 17.78 -9.14
CA THR A 518 -28.88 16.85 -9.90
C THR A 518 -28.13 17.55 -11.01
N CYS A 519 -27.16 16.87 -11.62
CA CYS A 519 -26.40 17.41 -12.74
C CYS A 519 -27.27 17.79 -13.94
N ALA A 520 -28.37 17.06 -14.21
CA ALA A 520 -29.36 17.42 -15.22
C ALA A 520 -30.40 18.46 -14.75
N GLY A 521 -30.20 19.06 -13.57
CA GLY A 521 -31.06 20.12 -13.03
C GLY A 521 -32.38 19.64 -12.43
N ARG A 522 -32.52 18.34 -12.15
CA ARG A 522 -33.67 17.79 -11.42
C ARG A 522 -33.52 17.98 -9.90
N PRO A 523 -34.54 17.76 -9.07
CA PRO A 523 -34.38 17.93 -7.63
C PRO A 523 -33.33 16.95 -7.05
N GLY A 524 -32.33 17.49 -6.35
CA GLY A 524 -31.36 16.73 -5.56
C GLY A 524 -31.84 16.49 -4.13
N SER A 525 -31.06 15.77 -3.33
CA SER A 525 -31.46 15.31 -1.98
C SER A 525 -30.86 16.13 -0.83
N LEU A 526 -30.04 17.16 -1.10
CA LEU A 526 -29.47 17.98 -0.02
C LEU A 526 -30.58 18.65 0.82
N GLY A 527 -30.60 18.38 2.12
CA GLY A 527 -31.64 18.81 3.06
C GLY A 527 -32.92 17.96 3.06
N TYR A 528 -33.01 16.94 2.20
CA TYR A 528 -34.13 15.99 2.09
C TYR A 528 -33.70 14.54 2.32
N GLU A 529 -32.48 14.29 2.80
CA GLU A 529 -31.83 12.98 2.83
C GLU A 529 -32.65 11.93 3.57
N THR A 530 -33.15 12.27 4.78
CA THR A 530 -34.00 11.36 5.56
C THR A 530 -35.31 11.03 4.85
N LYS A 531 -35.93 12.01 4.18
CA LYS A 531 -37.20 11.79 3.48
C LYS A 531 -36.98 10.94 2.24
N ASP A 532 -35.98 11.30 1.43
CA ASP A 532 -35.65 10.59 0.21
C ASP A 532 -35.19 9.16 0.49
N ALA A 533 -34.33 8.93 1.49
CA ALA A 533 -33.94 7.58 1.91
C ALA A 533 -35.15 6.73 2.31
N ASN A 534 -36.09 7.27 3.09
CA ASN A 534 -37.32 6.57 3.45
C ASN A 534 -38.20 6.27 2.23
N THR A 535 -38.29 7.21 1.28
CA THR A 535 -39.01 7.00 0.02
C THR A 535 -38.38 5.87 -0.79
N TYR A 536 -37.06 5.90 -1.00
CA TYR A 536 -36.34 4.87 -1.76
C TYR A 536 -36.47 3.49 -1.10
N ALA A 537 -36.34 3.43 0.22
CA ALA A 537 -36.53 2.19 0.97
C ALA A 537 -37.97 1.67 0.87
N SER A 538 -38.98 2.56 0.88
CA SER A 538 -40.38 2.18 0.72
C SER A 538 -40.71 1.61 -0.67
N TRP A 539 -39.95 2.03 -1.69
CA TRP A 539 -40.05 1.49 -3.05
C TRP A 539 -39.27 0.19 -3.26
N ASN A 540 -38.56 -0.30 -2.24
CA ASN A 540 -37.66 -1.45 -2.31
C ASN A 540 -36.43 -1.25 -3.21
N VAL A 541 -35.85 -0.04 -3.23
CA VAL A 541 -34.58 0.21 -3.94
C VAL A 541 -33.43 -0.55 -3.27
N ASP A 542 -32.48 -1.07 -4.04
CA ASP A 542 -31.35 -1.89 -3.57
C ASP A 542 -29.99 -1.17 -3.68
N TYR A 543 -29.92 -0.11 -4.47
CA TYR A 543 -28.68 0.62 -4.76
C TYR A 543 -28.97 2.12 -4.92
N LEU A 544 -28.10 2.98 -4.40
CA LEU A 544 -28.13 4.42 -4.60
C LEU A 544 -26.77 4.92 -5.09
N LYS A 545 -26.72 5.46 -6.32
CA LYS A 545 -25.64 6.36 -6.77
C LYS A 545 -25.94 7.77 -6.26
N TYR A 546 -24.98 8.40 -5.61
CA TYR A 546 -25.17 9.70 -4.97
C TYR A 546 -24.13 10.73 -5.43
N ASP A 547 -24.58 11.61 -6.31
CA ASP A 547 -23.76 12.55 -7.08
C ASP A 547 -23.42 13.83 -6.31
N ASN A 548 -22.72 14.77 -6.95
CA ASN A 548 -22.10 15.91 -6.29
C ASN A 548 -22.30 17.27 -7.00
N CYS A 549 -23.35 17.42 -7.82
CA CYS A 549 -23.67 18.68 -8.50
C CYS A 549 -24.46 19.66 -7.62
N ASN A 550 -24.45 20.97 -7.96
CA ASN A 550 -25.26 22.03 -7.33
C ASN A 550 -25.28 22.01 -5.78
N THR A 551 -24.10 21.86 -5.16
CA THR A 551 -23.94 21.78 -3.71
C THR A 551 -23.99 23.15 -3.03
N ASP A 552 -24.04 23.17 -1.70
CA ASP A 552 -23.92 24.38 -0.87
C ASP A 552 -22.45 24.83 -0.66
N GLY A 553 -21.50 24.23 -1.39
CA GLY A 553 -20.06 24.47 -1.23
C GLY A 553 -19.42 23.73 -0.05
N SER A 554 -20.20 22.96 0.72
CA SER A 554 -19.63 22.13 1.79
C SER A 554 -18.95 20.88 1.25
N LYS A 555 -17.93 20.41 1.99
CA LYS A 555 -17.10 19.27 1.59
C LYS A 555 -17.90 17.95 1.52
N PRO A 556 -17.60 17.07 0.55
CA PRO A 556 -18.19 15.73 0.47
C PRO A 556 -18.12 14.95 1.78
N GLU A 557 -16.97 14.97 2.46
CA GLU A 557 -16.74 14.30 3.75
C GLU A 557 -17.79 14.66 4.83
N LYS A 558 -18.44 15.82 4.72
CA LYS A 558 -19.54 16.22 5.62
C LYS A 558 -20.93 15.88 5.10
N ARG A 559 -21.17 15.96 3.80
CA ARG A 559 -22.51 15.75 3.20
C ARG A 559 -22.87 14.28 3.08
N TYR A 560 -21.95 13.46 2.57
CA TYR A 560 -22.21 12.04 2.31
C TYR A 560 -22.59 11.21 3.55
N PRO A 561 -21.99 11.43 4.75
CA PRO A 561 -22.43 10.75 5.97
C PRO A 561 -23.90 11.00 6.35
N VAL A 562 -24.49 12.13 5.96
CA VAL A 562 -25.90 12.44 6.28
C VAL A 562 -26.84 11.48 5.55
N MET A 563 -26.60 11.25 4.26
CA MET A 563 -27.36 10.28 3.48
C MET A 563 -27.07 8.84 3.91
N ARG A 564 -25.81 8.51 4.24
CA ARG A 564 -25.48 7.21 4.87
C ARG A 564 -26.35 6.92 6.09
N ASP A 565 -26.41 7.87 7.02
CA ASP A 565 -27.15 7.71 8.27
C ASP A 565 -28.66 7.62 8.01
N ALA A 566 -29.16 8.39 7.04
CA ALA A 566 -30.54 8.32 6.57
C ALA A 566 -30.89 6.93 5.99
N LEU A 567 -30.06 6.38 5.09
CA LEU A 567 -30.24 5.05 4.51
C LEU A 567 -30.23 3.96 5.58
N ASN A 568 -29.25 4.00 6.49
CA ASN A 568 -29.17 3.06 7.61
C ASN A 568 -30.42 3.10 8.50
N ALA A 569 -30.96 4.29 8.77
CA ALA A 569 -32.14 4.46 9.61
C ALA A 569 -33.41 3.81 9.02
N THR A 570 -33.47 3.61 7.71
CA THR A 570 -34.60 2.91 7.06
C THR A 570 -34.65 1.42 7.43
N GLY A 571 -33.51 0.82 7.78
CA GLY A 571 -33.36 -0.60 8.05
C GLY A 571 -33.42 -1.51 6.81
N ARG A 572 -33.50 -0.94 5.60
CA ARG A 572 -33.33 -1.67 4.33
C ARG A 572 -31.86 -1.60 3.92
N PRO A 573 -31.20 -2.74 3.59
CA PRO A 573 -29.89 -2.71 2.98
C PRO A 573 -29.96 -2.07 1.59
N ILE A 574 -29.26 -0.94 1.42
CA ILE A 574 -29.13 -0.23 0.14
C ILE A 574 -27.64 -0.05 -0.09
N PHE A 575 -27.15 -0.52 -1.24
CA PHE A 575 -25.76 -0.32 -1.64
C PHE A 575 -25.53 1.17 -1.90
N TYR A 576 -24.57 1.78 -1.19
CA TYR A 576 -24.34 3.21 -1.27
C TYR A 576 -23.09 3.53 -2.09
N SER A 577 -23.28 4.03 -3.31
CA SER A 577 -22.21 4.41 -4.24
C SER A 577 -22.01 5.92 -4.26
N LEU A 578 -20.83 6.33 -3.84
CA LEU A 578 -20.40 7.71 -3.71
C LEU A 578 -19.86 8.22 -5.05
N CYS A 579 -20.32 9.39 -5.50
CA CYS A 579 -20.02 9.98 -6.80
C CYS A 579 -19.58 11.45 -6.67
N GLU A 580 -18.53 11.68 -5.90
CA GLU A 580 -17.85 12.98 -5.69
C GLU A 580 -16.64 13.19 -6.60
N TRP A 581 -16.45 12.32 -7.60
CA TRP A 581 -15.43 12.45 -8.65
C TRP A 581 -13.97 12.53 -8.16
N GLY A 582 -13.67 11.98 -6.98
CA GLY A 582 -12.34 12.09 -6.39
C GLY A 582 -12.08 13.39 -5.61
N VAL A 583 -13.06 14.31 -5.54
CA VAL A 583 -12.95 15.57 -4.80
C VAL A 583 -12.66 15.30 -3.32
N ASP A 584 -11.67 16.00 -2.77
CA ASP A 584 -11.18 15.79 -1.40
C ASP A 584 -10.70 14.36 -1.10
N THR A 585 -10.28 13.60 -2.13
CA THR A 585 -9.64 12.26 -2.01
C THR A 585 -10.47 11.23 -1.22
N PRO A 586 -11.63 10.79 -1.74
CA PRO A 586 -12.57 9.89 -1.08
C PRO A 586 -11.98 8.58 -0.60
N ALA A 587 -10.97 8.04 -1.30
CA ALA A 587 -10.26 6.84 -0.87
C ALA A 587 -9.66 6.90 0.55
N LEU A 588 -9.55 8.09 1.16
CA LEU A 588 -9.07 8.24 2.54
C LEU A 588 -10.16 8.20 3.61
N TRP A 589 -11.43 8.44 3.25
CA TRP A 589 -12.54 8.61 4.22
C TRP A 589 -13.83 7.88 3.85
N ALA A 590 -14.09 7.65 2.55
CA ALA A 590 -15.34 7.08 2.04
C ALA A 590 -15.57 5.62 2.43
N GLY A 591 -14.50 4.89 2.82
CA GLY A 591 -14.58 3.51 3.31
C GLY A 591 -15.46 3.32 4.54
N ASP A 592 -15.57 4.34 5.40
CA ASP A 592 -16.46 4.33 6.57
C ASP A 592 -17.86 4.91 6.27
N VAL A 593 -18.08 5.32 5.01
CA VAL A 593 -19.29 6.07 4.60
C VAL A 593 -20.15 5.27 3.64
N GLY A 594 -19.59 4.70 2.58
CA GLY A 594 -20.34 3.91 1.62
C GLY A 594 -19.57 2.72 1.09
N ASN A 595 -20.14 2.08 0.09
CA ASN A 595 -19.69 0.78 -0.39
C ASN A 595 -18.80 0.86 -1.64
N SER A 596 -18.88 1.95 -2.38
CA SER A 596 -17.91 2.33 -3.41
C SER A 596 -17.83 3.85 -3.50
N TRP A 597 -16.73 4.37 -4.04
CA TRP A 597 -16.54 5.81 -4.24
C TRP A 597 -15.79 6.09 -5.54
N ARG A 598 -16.26 7.10 -6.26
CA ARG A 598 -15.62 7.55 -7.51
C ARG A 598 -14.23 8.09 -7.22
N THR A 599 -13.21 7.53 -7.88
CA THR A 599 -11.81 8.00 -7.72
C THR A 599 -11.42 9.10 -8.69
N THR A 600 -12.22 9.32 -9.74
CA THR A 600 -11.96 10.27 -10.82
C THR A 600 -13.24 10.93 -11.34
N ASP A 601 -13.08 11.96 -12.17
CA ASP A 601 -14.11 12.48 -13.07
C ASP A 601 -14.66 11.41 -14.03
N ASP A 602 -15.72 11.77 -14.75
CA ASP A 602 -16.47 10.88 -15.66
C ASP A 602 -15.63 10.38 -16.84
N ILE A 603 -15.75 9.09 -17.13
CA ILE A 603 -14.98 8.43 -18.18
C ILE A 603 -15.60 8.64 -19.57
N SER A 604 -14.74 9.02 -20.52
CA SER A 604 -15.07 9.08 -21.94
C SER A 604 -14.70 7.78 -22.65
N ASP A 605 -15.40 7.44 -23.74
CA ASP A 605 -15.11 6.24 -24.55
C ASP A 605 -13.89 6.46 -25.45
N THR A 606 -12.73 6.65 -24.84
CA THR A 606 -11.44 6.82 -25.52
C THR A 606 -10.34 6.11 -24.73
N TRP A 607 -9.31 5.64 -25.44
CA TRP A 607 -8.16 4.97 -24.82
C TRP A 607 -7.51 5.84 -23.74
N ASP A 608 -7.29 7.11 -24.04
CA ASP A 608 -6.60 8.03 -23.13
C ASP A 608 -7.40 8.32 -21.87
N SER A 609 -8.72 8.48 -21.99
CA SER A 609 -9.58 8.64 -20.81
C SER A 609 -9.53 7.40 -19.94
N MET A 610 -9.62 6.20 -20.52
CA MET A 610 -9.58 4.93 -19.79
C MET A 610 -8.25 4.75 -19.04
N ILE A 611 -7.14 4.99 -19.74
CA ILE A 611 -5.80 4.88 -19.18
C ILE A 611 -5.53 5.92 -18.09
N HIS A 612 -5.97 7.17 -18.30
CA HIS A 612 -5.84 8.22 -17.30
C HIS A 612 -6.57 7.87 -16.01
N THR A 613 -7.81 7.40 -16.15
CA THR A 613 -8.68 7.07 -15.02
C THR A 613 -8.12 5.90 -14.21
N ILE A 614 -7.64 4.84 -14.86
CA ILE A 614 -7.05 3.70 -14.13
C ILE A 614 -5.72 4.07 -13.45
N ASP A 615 -4.94 4.99 -14.02
CA ASP A 615 -3.68 5.45 -13.44
C ASP A 615 -3.89 6.23 -12.13
N ILE A 616 -4.92 7.07 -12.06
CA ILE A 616 -5.33 7.73 -10.81
C ILE A 616 -5.82 6.69 -9.81
N ASN A 617 -6.70 5.78 -10.25
CA ASN A 617 -7.28 4.74 -9.41
C ASN A 617 -6.22 3.84 -8.75
N ASN A 618 -5.14 3.50 -9.48
CA ASN A 618 -4.05 2.66 -8.99
C ASN A 618 -3.34 3.23 -7.75
N GLN A 619 -3.32 4.57 -7.58
CA GLN A 619 -2.69 5.21 -6.43
C GLN A 619 -3.37 4.83 -5.10
N PHE A 620 -4.65 4.43 -5.17
CA PHE A 620 -5.49 4.10 -4.03
C PHE A 620 -5.69 2.59 -3.84
N ALA A 621 -4.88 1.75 -4.49
CA ALA A 621 -5.03 0.29 -4.44
C ALA A 621 -5.05 -0.29 -3.02
N ASN A 622 -4.35 0.32 -2.06
CA ASN A 622 -4.34 -0.11 -0.66
C ASN A 622 -5.57 0.34 0.17
N LYS A 623 -6.51 1.06 -0.45
CA LYS A 623 -7.74 1.56 0.18
C LYS A 623 -8.99 0.77 -0.20
N ALA A 624 -8.95 0.05 -1.32
CA ALA A 624 -10.03 -0.85 -1.71
C ALA A 624 -9.97 -2.17 -0.93
N GLY A 625 -11.14 -2.71 -0.59
CA GLY A 625 -11.27 -4.01 0.05
C GLY A 625 -12.73 -4.35 0.38
N PRO A 626 -12.97 -5.54 0.95
CA PRO A 626 -14.30 -5.96 1.41
C PRO A 626 -15.07 -4.86 2.15
N GLY A 627 -16.15 -4.38 1.54
CA GLY A 627 -17.06 -3.36 2.07
C GLY A 627 -16.87 -1.95 1.47
N GLY A 628 -15.77 -1.70 0.76
CA GLY A 628 -15.45 -0.39 0.20
C GLY A 628 -14.53 -0.46 -1.03
N TRP A 629 -15.05 -0.06 -2.20
CA TRP A 629 -14.37 -0.21 -3.49
C TRP A 629 -14.04 1.12 -4.14
N ASN A 630 -12.83 1.21 -4.69
CA ASN A 630 -12.47 2.31 -5.58
C ASN A 630 -13.25 2.16 -6.90
N ASP A 631 -13.95 3.20 -7.32
CA ASP A 631 -14.77 3.23 -8.53
C ASP A 631 -14.15 4.18 -9.60
N PRO A 632 -13.40 3.63 -10.57
CA PRO A 632 -12.91 4.39 -11.72
C PRO A 632 -13.98 4.64 -12.81
N ASP A 633 -15.28 4.60 -12.48
CA ASP A 633 -16.42 4.82 -13.39
C ASP A 633 -16.75 3.63 -14.33
N MET A 634 -17.85 3.77 -15.07
CA MET A 634 -18.52 2.73 -15.84
C MET A 634 -17.79 2.27 -17.10
N LEU A 635 -17.97 0.99 -17.45
CA LEU A 635 -17.45 0.37 -18.67
C LEU A 635 -18.18 0.89 -19.92
N ARG A 636 -17.46 1.61 -20.79
CA ARG A 636 -17.97 2.11 -22.10
C ARG A 636 -17.81 1.09 -23.24
N ILE A 637 -17.60 -0.19 -22.90
CA ILE A 637 -17.28 -1.24 -23.87
C ILE A 637 -18.44 -1.46 -24.84
N GLY A 638 -18.14 -1.35 -26.14
CA GLY A 638 -19.09 -1.52 -27.25
C GLY A 638 -19.66 -0.23 -27.84
N ASN A 639 -19.28 0.95 -27.32
CA ASN A 639 -19.83 2.24 -27.78
C ASN A 639 -19.15 2.81 -29.03
N GLY A 640 -18.02 2.25 -29.46
CA GLY A 640 -17.39 2.48 -30.76
C GLY A 640 -16.21 3.47 -30.77
N GLY A 641 -15.88 4.10 -29.65
CA GLY A 641 -14.74 5.00 -29.51
C GLY A 641 -13.40 4.30 -29.28
N MET A 642 -13.40 2.99 -29.05
CA MET A 642 -12.21 2.15 -28.91
C MET A 642 -12.33 0.85 -29.74
N THR A 643 -11.19 0.27 -30.08
CA THR A 643 -11.09 -1.04 -30.73
C THR A 643 -11.47 -2.18 -29.78
N ASN A 644 -11.79 -3.36 -30.32
CA ASN A 644 -12.08 -4.54 -29.49
C ASN A 644 -10.90 -4.93 -28.59
N THR A 645 -9.67 -4.76 -29.08
CA THR A 645 -8.44 -5.01 -28.31
C THR A 645 -8.33 -4.06 -27.11
N GLU A 646 -8.59 -2.78 -27.32
CA GLU A 646 -8.61 -1.78 -26.25
C GLU A 646 -9.73 -2.05 -25.24
N TYR A 647 -10.90 -2.52 -25.69
CA TYR A 647 -11.98 -2.93 -24.79
C TYR A 647 -11.66 -4.17 -23.95
N ILE A 648 -10.91 -5.14 -24.49
CA ILE A 648 -10.37 -6.27 -23.73
C ILE A 648 -9.42 -5.77 -22.63
N THR A 649 -8.54 -4.83 -22.99
CA THR A 649 -7.63 -4.17 -22.04
C THR A 649 -8.39 -3.42 -20.94
N TYR A 650 -9.39 -2.64 -21.33
CA TYR A 650 -10.27 -1.89 -20.44
C TYR A 650 -10.93 -2.83 -19.41
N PHE A 651 -11.61 -3.88 -19.87
CA PHE A 651 -12.26 -4.85 -18.98
C PHE A 651 -11.28 -5.51 -18.01
N SER A 652 -10.08 -5.84 -18.50
CA SER A 652 -9.05 -6.52 -17.70
C SER A 652 -8.46 -5.63 -16.61
N LEU A 653 -8.26 -4.33 -16.90
CA LEU A 653 -7.76 -3.34 -15.96
C LEU A 653 -8.76 -3.05 -14.84
N TRP A 654 -10.05 -2.95 -15.15
CA TRP A 654 -11.10 -2.83 -14.15
C TRP A 654 -11.19 -4.12 -13.32
N ALA A 655 -11.05 -5.27 -13.96
CA ALA A 655 -11.14 -6.55 -13.29
C ALA A 655 -10.01 -6.76 -12.27
N ILE A 656 -8.74 -6.54 -12.68
CA ILE A 656 -7.60 -6.68 -11.76
C ILE A 656 -7.65 -5.63 -10.64
N SER A 657 -8.23 -4.45 -10.91
CA SER A 657 -8.34 -3.36 -9.95
C SER A 657 -9.47 -3.51 -8.94
N LYS A 658 -10.30 -4.56 -9.04
CA LYS A 658 -11.52 -4.75 -8.22
C LYS A 658 -12.50 -3.59 -8.32
N ALA A 659 -12.48 -2.89 -9.46
CA ALA A 659 -13.44 -1.84 -9.76
C ALA A 659 -14.85 -2.42 -9.94
N PRO A 660 -15.91 -1.63 -9.69
CA PRO A 660 -17.26 -2.00 -10.10
C PRO A 660 -17.33 -2.25 -11.62
N LEU A 661 -17.77 -3.43 -12.05
CA LEU A 661 -18.00 -3.70 -13.48
C LEU A 661 -19.45 -3.31 -13.84
N LEU A 662 -19.69 -2.01 -13.93
CA LEU A 662 -20.97 -1.43 -14.36
C LEU A 662 -20.96 -1.17 -15.86
N ILE A 663 -21.84 -1.84 -16.60
CA ILE A 663 -22.02 -1.65 -18.04
C ILE A 663 -22.66 -0.27 -18.28
N GLY A 664 -21.91 0.65 -18.87
CA GLY A 664 -22.41 1.92 -19.41
C GLY A 664 -22.60 1.90 -20.92
N GLY A 665 -22.36 0.76 -21.58
CA GLY A 665 -22.60 0.59 -23.02
C GLY A 665 -24.05 0.29 -23.38
N ASP A 666 -24.40 0.41 -24.67
CA ASP A 666 -25.72 0.03 -25.16
C ASP A 666 -25.89 -1.50 -25.24
N VAL A 667 -26.57 -2.06 -24.23
CA VAL A 667 -26.87 -3.50 -24.18
C VAL A 667 -27.88 -3.95 -25.23
N THR A 668 -28.65 -3.04 -25.83
CA THR A 668 -29.68 -3.39 -26.83
C THR A 668 -29.10 -3.66 -28.21
N ASN A 669 -27.88 -3.19 -28.47
CA ASN A 669 -27.19 -3.32 -29.74
C ASN A 669 -25.73 -3.73 -29.56
N MET A 670 -25.47 -4.79 -28.79
CA MET A 670 -24.11 -5.32 -28.60
C MET A 670 -23.70 -6.25 -29.73
N SER A 671 -22.49 -6.05 -30.25
CA SER A 671 -21.85 -7.06 -31.09
C SER A 671 -21.54 -8.32 -30.28
N GLN A 672 -21.44 -9.49 -30.94
CA GLN A 672 -21.05 -10.72 -30.26
C GLN A 672 -19.68 -10.60 -29.58
N THR A 673 -18.76 -9.84 -30.16
CA THR A 673 -17.45 -9.55 -29.56
C THR A 673 -17.59 -8.79 -28.24
N THR A 674 -18.41 -7.74 -28.20
CA THR A 674 -18.72 -6.96 -26.99
C THR A 674 -19.32 -7.85 -25.90
N LEU A 675 -20.31 -8.67 -26.28
CA LEU A 675 -20.95 -9.60 -25.35
C LEU A 675 -19.94 -10.62 -24.78
N ASN A 676 -19.04 -11.16 -25.62
CA ASN A 676 -18.02 -12.11 -25.18
C ASN A 676 -17.02 -11.50 -24.19
N ILE A 677 -16.72 -10.21 -24.29
CA ILE A 677 -15.89 -9.48 -23.32
C ILE A 677 -16.59 -9.50 -21.95
N TYR A 678 -17.85 -9.06 -21.90
CA TYR A 678 -18.62 -9.03 -20.66
C TYR A 678 -18.91 -10.43 -20.08
N LEU A 679 -19.00 -11.47 -20.90
CA LEU A 679 -19.28 -12.84 -20.47
C LEU A 679 -18.04 -13.65 -20.05
N ASN A 680 -16.83 -13.05 -20.05
CA ASN A 680 -15.63 -13.81 -19.69
C ASN A 680 -15.58 -14.12 -18.19
N ARG A 681 -16.08 -15.31 -17.82
CA ARG A 681 -16.16 -15.79 -16.44
C ARG A 681 -14.82 -15.89 -15.72
N GLU A 682 -13.72 -16.13 -16.43
CA GLU A 682 -12.40 -16.23 -15.78
C GLU A 682 -11.85 -14.85 -15.39
N VAL A 683 -12.04 -13.84 -16.25
CA VAL A 683 -11.66 -12.45 -15.95
C VAL A 683 -12.58 -11.85 -14.90
N ILE A 684 -13.89 -12.10 -15.03
CA ILE A 684 -14.85 -11.81 -13.97
C ILE A 684 -14.31 -12.43 -12.68
N ALA A 685 -14.03 -13.74 -12.63
CA ALA A 685 -13.54 -14.44 -11.43
C ALA A 685 -12.33 -13.77 -10.76
N ILE A 686 -11.46 -13.10 -11.52
CA ILE A 686 -10.39 -12.28 -10.96
C ILE A 686 -10.98 -11.08 -10.23
N ASN A 687 -11.79 -10.24 -10.88
CA ASN A 687 -12.51 -9.17 -10.19
C ASN A 687 -13.27 -9.72 -8.98
N GLN A 688 -13.75 -10.96 -9.08
CA GLN A 688 -14.62 -11.58 -8.11
C GLN A 688 -13.94 -12.18 -6.86
N ASP A 689 -12.62 -12.08 -6.77
CA ASP A 689 -11.89 -12.88 -5.79
C ASP A 689 -12.18 -12.42 -4.35
N PRO A 690 -12.54 -13.34 -3.43
CA PRO A 690 -12.98 -12.99 -2.08
C PRO A 690 -11.89 -12.42 -1.16
N LEU A 691 -10.61 -12.52 -1.54
CA LEU A 691 -9.55 -11.80 -0.83
C LEU A 691 -9.73 -10.29 -0.95
N GLY A 692 -10.33 -9.85 -2.07
CA GLY A 692 -10.71 -8.46 -2.26
C GLY A 692 -9.56 -7.47 -2.34
N VAL A 693 -8.35 -7.94 -2.63
CA VAL A 693 -7.17 -7.07 -2.75
C VAL A 693 -7.08 -6.56 -4.18
N GLN A 694 -7.10 -5.23 -4.33
CA GLN A 694 -6.86 -4.55 -5.59
C GLN A 694 -5.44 -4.84 -6.11
N GLY A 695 -5.35 -5.31 -7.36
CA GLY A 695 -4.09 -5.43 -8.06
C GLY A 695 -3.49 -4.06 -8.38
N LYS A 696 -2.16 -3.99 -8.43
CA LYS A 696 -1.41 -2.75 -8.63
C LYS A 696 -0.29 -2.93 -9.62
N LYS A 697 0.22 -1.82 -10.16
CA LYS A 697 1.45 -1.81 -10.95
C LYS A 697 2.64 -2.35 -10.16
N VAL A 698 3.44 -3.20 -10.80
CA VAL A 698 4.66 -3.80 -10.27
C VAL A 698 5.88 -3.05 -10.84
N VAL A 699 6.90 -2.85 -10.00
CA VAL A 699 8.16 -2.23 -10.43
C VAL A 699 8.98 -3.25 -11.24
N ILE A 700 9.27 -2.93 -12.50
CA ILE A 700 10.06 -3.79 -13.40
C ILE A 700 11.55 -3.62 -13.08
N SER A 701 12.24 -4.73 -12.79
CA SER A 701 13.69 -4.72 -12.53
C SER A 701 14.48 -4.28 -13.76
N SER A 702 15.48 -3.41 -13.56
CA SER A 702 16.26 -2.64 -14.57
C SER A 702 16.93 -3.43 -15.71
N SER A 703 16.90 -4.76 -15.70
CA SER A 703 17.51 -5.59 -16.75
C SER A 703 16.69 -5.70 -18.04
N GLN A 704 15.48 -5.11 -18.12
CA GLN A 704 14.64 -5.08 -19.34
C GLN A 704 14.68 -3.75 -20.10
N GLN A 705 15.43 -2.76 -19.60
CA GLN A 705 15.46 -1.39 -20.12
C GLN A 705 16.20 -1.22 -21.46
N SER A 706 16.51 -2.26 -22.22
CA SER A 706 17.29 -2.07 -23.46
C SER A 706 16.44 -1.70 -24.69
N ASN A 707 15.17 -2.12 -24.80
CA ASN A 707 14.38 -1.97 -26.04
C ASN A 707 12.98 -1.34 -25.92
N ILE A 708 12.52 -0.95 -24.73
CA ILE A 708 11.17 -0.38 -24.54
C ILE A 708 11.19 1.10 -25.00
N SER A 709 10.43 1.46 -26.04
CA SER A 709 10.26 2.86 -26.48
C SER A 709 9.29 3.57 -25.55
N ASN A 710 9.79 4.46 -24.71
CA ASN A 710 8.91 5.17 -23.78
C ASN A 710 8.33 6.41 -24.45
N THR A 711 7.01 6.49 -24.59
CA THR A 711 6.31 7.65 -25.15
C THR A 711 6.33 8.82 -24.18
N VAL A 712 6.40 10.03 -24.72
CA VAL A 712 6.50 11.26 -23.93
C VAL A 712 5.18 12.00 -23.92
N PHE A 713 4.72 12.38 -22.73
CA PHE A 713 3.43 13.06 -22.53
C PHE A 713 3.52 14.11 -21.41
N MET A 714 2.46 14.92 -21.28
CA MET A 714 2.30 15.95 -20.26
C MET A 714 1.37 15.50 -19.14
N THR A 715 1.74 15.77 -17.90
CA THR A 715 0.89 15.58 -16.71
C THR A 715 1.00 16.79 -15.78
N ASP A 716 -0.01 17.03 -14.93
CA ASP A 716 0.05 18.10 -13.93
C ASP A 716 1.23 17.87 -12.97
N CYS A 717 2.11 18.88 -12.83
CA CYS A 717 3.26 18.83 -11.93
C CYS A 717 2.84 18.64 -10.44
N SER A 718 1.58 18.96 -10.10
CA SER A 718 1.01 18.85 -8.74
C SER A 718 0.46 17.46 -8.41
N SER A 719 -0.13 16.80 -9.40
CA SER A 719 -0.74 15.45 -9.30
C SER A 719 0.29 14.34 -9.03
N VAL A 720 1.56 14.71 -9.13
CA VAL A 720 2.71 13.84 -9.02
C VAL A 720 3.52 14.29 -7.81
N LYS A 721 3.27 13.68 -6.64
CA LYS A 721 4.16 13.84 -5.48
C LYS A 721 5.58 13.37 -5.86
N SER A 722 6.58 13.82 -5.09
CA SER A 722 8.05 13.63 -5.20
C SER A 722 8.61 12.21 -5.46
N ILE A 723 7.76 11.24 -5.76
CA ILE A 723 8.02 9.83 -6.06
C ILE A 723 8.07 9.54 -7.57
N ASP A 724 7.48 10.37 -8.44
CA ASP A 724 7.58 10.08 -9.86
C ASP A 724 8.85 10.68 -10.47
N GLN A 725 9.88 9.85 -10.45
CA GLN A 725 11.20 10.15 -10.98
C GLN A 725 11.18 10.39 -12.51
N ARG A 726 10.09 10.07 -13.22
CA ARG A 726 9.94 10.11 -14.69
C ARG A 726 9.85 11.51 -15.32
N GLN A 727 9.98 12.58 -14.52
CA GLN A 727 9.94 13.99 -14.98
C GLN A 727 11.29 14.70 -14.93
N LYS A 728 12.38 13.99 -14.62
CA LYS A 728 13.71 14.60 -14.44
C LYS A 728 14.52 14.59 -15.73
N TRP A 729 14.76 15.78 -16.28
CA TRP A 729 15.44 16.02 -17.54
C TRP A 729 16.65 16.93 -17.37
N MET A 730 17.75 16.58 -18.04
CA MET A 730 18.97 17.36 -18.13
C MET A 730 19.22 17.71 -19.60
N TYR A 731 19.44 18.98 -19.90
CA TYR A 731 19.91 19.41 -21.20
C TYR A 731 21.43 19.52 -21.21
N ASP A 732 22.10 18.75 -22.07
CA ASP A 732 23.54 18.84 -22.26
C ASP A 732 23.84 19.85 -23.38
N ILE A 733 24.34 21.02 -23.00
CA ILE A 733 24.65 22.13 -23.89
C ILE A 733 25.76 21.81 -24.90
N ASN A 734 26.64 20.84 -24.60
CA ASN A 734 27.78 20.52 -25.45
C ASN A 734 27.39 19.63 -26.64
N ASN A 735 26.36 18.80 -26.48
CA ASN A 735 25.91 17.86 -27.52
C ASN A 735 24.43 18.05 -27.93
N GLY A 736 23.72 18.98 -27.31
CA GLY A 736 22.33 19.33 -27.61
C GLY A 736 21.32 18.27 -27.19
N ARG A 737 21.65 17.34 -26.30
CA ARG A 737 20.75 16.23 -25.93
C ARG A 737 19.89 16.60 -24.73
N ILE A 738 18.61 16.22 -24.78
CA ILE A 738 17.73 16.23 -23.60
C ILE A 738 17.72 14.80 -23.06
N GLN A 739 18.34 14.59 -21.90
CA GLN A 739 18.57 13.29 -21.28
C GLN A 739 17.74 13.14 -19.99
N SER A 740 17.08 12.01 -19.84
CA SER A 740 16.45 11.60 -18.58
C SER A 740 17.54 11.32 -17.54
N ILE A 741 17.44 11.99 -16.39
CA ILE A 741 18.40 11.86 -15.27
C ILE A 741 18.29 10.48 -14.60
N ILE A 742 17.20 9.74 -14.84
CA ILE A 742 16.91 8.46 -14.17
C ILE A 742 17.56 7.27 -14.86
N ASP A 743 17.35 7.15 -16.17
CA ASP A 743 17.79 6.00 -16.97
C ASP A 743 18.87 6.38 -17.99
N GLY A 744 19.27 7.65 -18.03
CA GLY A 744 20.32 8.15 -18.92
C GLY A 744 19.93 8.07 -20.41
N ARG A 745 18.63 7.96 -20.73
CA ARG A 745 18.11 7.87 -22.10
C ARG A 745 17.75 9.25 -22.64
N CYS A 746 17.76 9.42 -23.95
CA CYS A 746 17.60 10.69 -24.64
C CYS A 746 16.25 10.82 -25.33
N LEU A 747 15.72 12.04 -25.32
CA LEU A 747 14.54 12.44 -26.08
C LEU A 747 14.82 12.41 -27.58
N THR A 748 13.98 11.73 -28.36
CA THR A 748 14.18 11.52 -29.80
C THR A 748 12.89 11.66 -30.60
N VAL A 749 13.01 12.07 -31.86
CA VAL A 749 11.91 12.02 -32.84
C VAL A 749 11.71 10.58 -33.29
N GLU A 750 10.48 10.05 -33.19
CA GLU A 750 10.18 8.67 -33.56
C GLU A 750 10.53 8.41 -35.04
N LYS A 751 11.34 7.37 -35.29
CA LYS A 751 11.73 6.88 -36.64
C LYS A 751 12.33 7.95 -37.57
N CYS A 752 12.72 9.11 -37.03
CA CYS A 752 13.21 10.26 -37.80
C CYS A 752 12.31 10.67 -38.98
N ILE A 753 11.00 10.43 -38.84
CA ILE A 753 10.02 10.80 -39.87
C ILE A 753 9.88 12.32 -39.86
N ILE A 754 9.94 12.93 -41.04
CA ILE A 754 9.86 14.39 -41.23
C ILE A 754 8.42 14.73 -41.66
N ASP A 755 7.47 14.56 -40.73
CA ASP A 755 6.07 14.94 -40.91
C ASP A 755 5.60 15.78 -39.71
N ASP A 756 4.73 16.78 -39.97
CA ASP A 756 4.01 17.48 -38.90
C ASP A 756 3.18 16.44 -38.12
N LEU A 757 3.21 16.49 -36.77
CA LEU A 757 2.58 15.54 -35.82
C LEU A 757 3.35 14.24 -35.53
N THR A 758 4.65 14.17 -35.84
CA THR A 758 5.47 13.00 -35.45
C THR A 758 5.67 12.95 -33.92
N ASN A 759 5.52 11.76 -33.32
CA ASN A 759 5.65 11.55 -31.88
C ASN A 759 7.09 11.67 -31.37
N ILE A 760 7.20 11.99 -30.08
CA ILE A 760 8.45 11.99 -29.33
C ILE A 760 8.55 10.75 -28.44
N VAL A 761 9.71 10.11 -28.46
CA VAL A 761 10.00 8.91 -27.66
C VAL A 761 11.33 9.06 -26.93
N VAL A 762 11.57 8.20 -25.93
CA VAL A 762 12.84 8.15 -25.18
C VAL A 762 13.60 6.87 -25.54
N THR A 763 14.84 7.03 -26.02
CA THR A 763 15.71 5.92 -26.47
C THR A 763 17.13 6.07 -25.92
N SER A 764 18.02 5.09 -26.12
CA SER A 764 19.42 5.22 -25.70
C SER A 764 20.10 6.44 -26.34
N CYS A 765 20.89 7.20 -25.57
CA CYS A 765 21.62 8.38 -26.06
C CYS A 765 22.74 8.09 -27.06
N TYR A 766 23.04 6.81 -27.30
CA TYR A 766 24.03 6.36 -28.28
C TYR A 766 23.34 5.45 -29.27
N ASP A 767 23.34 5.86 -30.54
CA ASP A 767 22.98 5.01 -31.66
C ASP A 767 23.93 5.32 -32.83
N ASP A 768 25.03 4.58 -32.87
CA ASP A 768 26.06 4.67 -33.91
C ASP A 768 25.55 4.18 -35.29
N ASN A 769 24.35 3.60 -35.36
CA ASN A 769 23.76 3.08 -36.60
C ASN A 769 22.93 4.13 -37.36
N LEU A 770 22.79 5.36 -36.86
CA LEU A 770 21.98 6.40 -37.50
C LEU A 770 22.70 7.06 -38.69
N LYS A 771 22.82 6.31 -39.80
CA LYS A 771 23.01 6.88 -41.13
C LYS A 771 21.87 6.46 -42.07
N ALA A 772 21.19 7.49 -42.58
CA ALA A 772 19.95 7.52 -43.38
C ALA A 772 18.73 6.87 -42.71
N PRO A 773 17.66 7.62 -42.35
CA PRO A 773 17.31 8.99 -42.76
C PRO A 773 17.77 10.14 -41.82
N CYS A 774 18.32 9.85 -40.64
CA CYS A 774 18.45 10.86 -39.58
C CYS A 774 19.70 11.78 -39.64
N GLN A 775 20.62 11.55 -40.59
CA GLN A 775 21.86 12.32 -40.82
C GLN A 775 22.68 12.66 -39.55
N GLY A 776 22.67 11.81 -38.51
CA GLY A 776 23.37 12.06 -37.25
C GLY A 776 22.79 13.18 -36.36
N LYS A 777 21.65 13.78 -36.73
CA LYS A 777 20.97 14.85 -35.97
C LYS A 777 19.80 14.35 -35.12
N ASN A 778 19.59 13.04 -35.08
CA ASN A 778 18.61 12.45 -34.18
C ASN A 778 18.99 12.78 -32.73
N GLN A 779 18.02 13.07 -31.88
CA GLN A 779 18.22 13.43 -30.46
C GLN A 779 18.92 14.77 -30.17
N GLN A 780 19.19 15.58 -31.19
CA GLN A 780 19.78 16.92 -31.02
C GLN A 780 18.71 17.99 -31.00
N TRP A 781 18.73 18.80 -29.95
CA TRP A 781 17.75 19.83 -29.62
C TRP A 781 18.46 21.16 -29.38
N THR A 782 17.84 22.25 -29.81
CA THR A 782 18.26 23.62 -29.51
C THR A 782 17.18 24.27 -28.66
N VAL A 783 17.57 24.84 -27.52
CA VAL A 783 16.66 25.60 -26.67
C VAL A 783 16.80 27.08 -27.01
N ASP A 784 15.75 27.68 -27.58
CA ASP A 784 15.67 29.12 -27.78
C ASP A 784 15.16 29.76 -26.49
N THR A 785 16.06 30.40 -25.74
CA THR A 785 15.74 31.03 -24.45
C THR A 785 14.92 32.31 -24.58
N ASN A 786 14.95 32.98 -25.74
CA ASN A 786 14.19 34.22 -25.96
C ASN A 786 12.72 33.92 -26.25
N ASN A 787 12.47 32.89 -27.05
CA ASN A 787 11.11 32.45 -27.38
C ASN A 787 10.63 31.28 -26.51
N GLN A 788 11.48 30.76 -25.62
CA GLN A 788 11.21 29.62 -24.73
C GLN A 788 10.68 28.40 -25.50
N THR A 789 11.27 28.12 -26.67
CA THR A 789 10.92 26.98 -27.53
C THR A 789 12.06 25.96 -27.62
N ILE A 790 11.70 24.69 -27.82
CA ILE A 790 12.64 23.60 -28.01
C ILE A 790 12.55 23.16 -29.47
N ILE A 791 13.66 23.25 -30.21
CA ILE A 791 13.72 23.07 -31.65
C ILE A 791 14.52 21.80 -31.97
N SER A 792 13.93 20.88 -32.71
CA SER A 792 14.60 19.69 -33.20
C SER A 792 15.62 20.06 -34.28
N GLN A 793 16.91 19.73 -34.08
CA GLN A 793 17.93 19.96 -35.11
C GLN A 793 17.80 19.03 -36.31
N LEU A 794 16.99 17.96 -36.20
CA LEU A 794 16.71 17.03 -37.29
C LEU A 794 15.98 17.74 -38.45
N ASN A 795 14.96 18.54 -38.16
CA ASN A 795 14.08 19.13 -39.17
C ASN A 795 13.66 20.59 -38.91
N GLY A 796 14.14 21.22 -37.84
CA GLY A 796 13.82 22.60 -37.50
C GLY A 796 12.40 22.82 -36.97
N GLN A 797 11.66 21.75 -36.66
CA GLN A 797 10.34 21.84 -36.04
C GLN A 797 10.44 22.01 -34.52
N CYS A 798 9.40 22.61 -33.94
CA CYS A 798 9.31 22.90 -32.53
C CYS A 798 8.59 21.77 -31.79
N LEU A 799 9.11 21.43 -30.61
CA LEU A 799 8.44 20.58 -29.63
C LEU A 799 7.14 21.26 -29.21
N ASN A 800 6.01 20.60 -29.48
CA ASN A 800 4.69 21.17 -29.27
C ASN A 800 3.77 20.16 -28.58
N VAL A 801 2.68 20.67 -27.99
CA VAL A 801 1.63 19.84 -27.42
C VAL A 801 0.51 19.72 -28.44
N ASN A 802 0.01 18.50 -28.66
CA ASN A 802 -1.13 18.28 -29.55
C ASN A 802 -2.34 19.11 -29.08
N ASN A 803 -2.93 19.90 -29.99
CA ASN A 803 -4.05 20.80 -29.68
C ASN A 803 -5.36 20.06 -29.40
N GLU A 804 -5.52 18.82 -29.88
CA GLU A 804 -6.72 18.01 -29.61
C GLU A 804 -6.69 17.37 -28.22
N ASP A 805 -5.56 16.76 -27.83
CA ASP A 805 -5.45 16.00 -26.58
C ASP A 805 -4.84 16.78 -25.41
N LYS A 806 -4.17 17.92 -25.71
CA LYS A 806 -3.43 18.77 -24.76
C LYS A 806 -2.45 18.01 -23.85
N ARG A 807 -2.03 16.80 -24.25
CA ARG A 807 -1.19 15.89 -23.44
C ARG A 807 -0.05 15.26 -24.22
N PHE A 808 -0.25 14.90 -25.48
CA PHE A 808 0.82 14.32 -26.29
C PHE A 808 1.80 15.39 -26.75
N VAL A 809 3.08 15.05 -26.68
CA VAL A 809 4.16 15.91 -27.15
C VAL A 809 4.61 15.42 -28.51
N ASN A 810 4.50 16.28 -29.51
CA ASN A 810 4.88 16.03 -30.89
C ASN A 810 5.82 17.13 -31.39
N ILE A 811 6.23 17.01 -32.66
CA ILE A 811 6.91 18.09 -33.37
C ILE A 811 5.97 18.69 -34.42
N THR A 812 5.96 20.03 -34.48
CA THR A 812 5.17 20.78 -35.46
C THR A 812 5.96 21.97 -35.99
N SER A 813 5.56 22.47 -37.15
CA SER A 813 6.05 23.75 -37.69
C SER A 813 6.01 24.86 -36.64
N CYS A 814 7.16 25.45 -36.32
CA CYS A 814 7.25 26.58 -35.41
C CYS A 814 6.33 27.72 -35.89
N ASN A 815 5.43 28.18 -35.02
CA ASN A 815 4.51 29.33 -35.18
C ASN A 815 3.16 29.06 -35.87
N LYS A 816 2.83 27.82 -36.27
CA LYS A 816 1.50 27.52 -36.84
C LYS A 816 0.38 27.31 -35.81
N HIS A 817 0.72 27.05 -34.54
CA HIS A 817 -0.26 26.57 -33.54
C HIS A 817 -0.22 27.27 -32.16
N ASN A 818 0.39 28.46 -32.03
CA ASN A 818 0.86 29.02 -30.74
C ASN A 818 1.78 28.00 -30.07
N ASN A 819 3.08 28.04 -30.37
CA ASN A 819 4.01 27.07 -29.79
C ASN A 819 3.97 27.22 -28.26
N TYR A 820 3.75 26.10 -27.56
CA TYR A 820 3.79 26.14 -26.11
C TYR A 820 5.19 26.49 -25.62
N ILE A 821 5.20 27.28 -24.55
CA ILE A 821 6.39 27.83 -23.93
C ILE A 821 6.93 26.85 -22.88
N TRP A 822 8.19 26.46 -23.02
CA TRP A 822 8.87 25.51 -22.12
C TRP A 822 9.85 26.23 -21.20
N ILE A 823 9.73 26.01 -19.90
CA ILE A 823 10.72 26.42 -18.90
C ILE A 823 11.43 25.18 -18.36
N TRP A 824 12.74 25.20 -18.45
CA TRP A 824 13.60 24.24 -17.79
C TRP A 824 14.17 24.86 -16.52
N ASN A 825 14.04 24.18 -15.40
CA ASN A 825 14.62 24.60 -14.13
C ASN A 825 15.71 23.59 -13.70
N GLU A 826 16.96 24.03 -13.73
CA GLU A 826 18.12 23.21 -13.37
C GLU A 826 18.09 22.69 -11.92
N SER A 827 17.45 23.45 -11.01
CA SER A 827 17.43 23.11 -9.58
C SER A 827 16.48 21.96 -9.22
N ASP A 828 15.40 21.77 -9.98
CA ASP A 828 14.44 20.68 -9.76
C ASP A 828 14.48 19.60 -10.87
N GLY A 829 15.15 19.89 -11.99
CA GLY A 829 15.30 19.01 -13.14
C GLY A 829 14.01 18.85 -13.94
N LEU A 830 13.02 19.73 -13.78
CA LEU A 830 11.71 19.61 -14.44
C LEU A 830 11.69 20.41 -15.74
N LEU A 831 11.14 19.79 -16.79
CA LEU A 831 10.77 20.48 -18.03
C LEU A 831 9.27 20.80 -18.00
N ARG A 832 8.94 22.08 -17.82
CA ARG A 832 7.58 22.56 -17.53
C ARG A 832 7.00 23.35 -18.69
N ASN A 833 5.71 23.18 -18.92
CA ASN A 833 4.92 24.05 -19.79
C ASN A 833 4.33 25.21 -18.98
N THR A 834 4.50 26.43 -19.46
CA THR A 834 4.13 27.65 -18.70
C THR A 834 2.65 28.01 -18.75
N GLU A 835 1.90 27.48 -19.73
CA GLU A 835 0.49 27.83 -19.89
C GLU A 835 -0.42 27.08 -18.92
N ASN A 836 0.00 25.91 -18.44
CA ASN A 836 -0.86 24.99 -17.69
C ASN A 836 -0.17 24.27 -16.51
N ASN A 837 1.07 24.62 -16.17
CA ASN A 837 1.85 23.99 -15.08
C ASN A 837 1.95 22.46 -15.21
N GLN A 838 2.03 21.96 -16.45
CA GLN A 838 2.26 20.54 -16.72
C GLN A 838 3.75 20.25 -16.93
N CYS A 839 4.18 19.06 -16.53
CA CYS A 839 5.55 18.57 -16.60
C CYS A 839 5.68 17.48 -17.67
N LEU A 840 6.78 17.50 -18.43
CA LEU A 840 7.13 16.44 -19.38
C LEU A 840 7.43 15.15 -18.61
N THR A 841 6.73 14.07 -18.93
CA THR A 841 6.88 12.77 -18.26
C THR A 841 7.01 11.62 -19.26
N VAL A 842 7.67 10.56 -18.82
CA VAL A 842 7.96 9.36 -19.60
C VAL A 842 6.98 8.25 -19.21
N GLN A 843 6.22 7.72 -20.17
CA GLN A 843 5.42 6.53 -19.95
C GLN A 843 6.20 5.30 -20.36
N GLN A 844 6.34 4.31 -19.47
CA GLN A 844 6.76 2.98 -19.91
C GLN A 844 5.71 2.46 -20.90
N SER A 845 6.14 2.02 -22.09
CA SER A 845 5.22 1.46 -23.08
C SER A 845 4.74 0.07 -22.71
N VAL A 846 5.34 -0.57 -21.70
CA VAL A 846 4.90 -1.84 -21.15
C VAL A 846 4.71 -1.75 -19.65
N GLU A 847 3.68 -2.41 -19.14
CA GLU A 847 3.37 -2.44 -17.70
C GLU A 847 3.06 -3.87 -17.24
N ILE A 848 3.40 -4.16 -15.99
CA ILE A 848 2.99 -5.37 -15.30
C ILE A 848 2.13 -4.95 -14.12
N TRP A 849 0.93 -5.49 -14.04
CA TRP A 849 0.04 -5.35 -12.89
C TRP A 849 -0.11 -6.70 -12.21
N ALA A 850 -0.16 -6.72 -10.88
CA ALA A 850 -0.35 -7.94 -10.12
C ALA A 850 -1.18 -7.73 -8.87
N GLY A 851 -1.97 -8.75 -8.51
CA GLY A 851 -2.75 -8.80 -7.28
C GLY A 851 -2.86 -10.23 -6.76
N PRO A 852 -2.75 -10.46 -5.44
CA PRO A 852 -2.93 -11.78 -4.85
C PRO A 852 -4.40 -12.22 -4.93
N LEU A 853 -4.61 -13.53 -4.99
CA LEU A 853 -5.92 -14.17 -4.99
C LEU A 853 -6.08 -15.06 -3.75
N SER A 854 -7.33 -15.33 -3.38
CA SER A 854 -7.71 -16.08 -2.18
C SER A 854 -7.18 -17.51 -2.11
N ASP A 855 -6.89 -18.12 -3.26
CA ASP A 855 -6.33 -19.48 -3.37
C ASP A 855 -4.79 -19.51 -3.34
N GLY A 856 -4.14 -18.37 -3.09
CA GLY A 856 -2.68 -18.24 -3.05
C GLY A 856 -2.02 -18.03 -4.42
N SER A 857 -2.80 -18.04 -5.51
CA SER A 857 -2.31 -17.63 -6.83
C SER A 857 -2.23 -16.10 -6.97
N GLN A 858 -1.67 -15.62 -8.08
CA GLN A 858 -1.68 -14.20 -8.44
C GLN A 858 -2.37 -13.97 -9.78
N ALA A 859 -3.22 -12.95 -9.83
CA ALA A 859 -3.65 -12.34 -11.07
C ALA A 859 -2.51 -11.45 -11.59
N VAL A 860 -2.10 -11.63 -12.84
CA VAL A 860 -1.06 -10.82 -13.48
C VAL A 860 -1.59 -10.31 -14.81
N LEU A 861 -1.37 -9.04 -15.10
CA LEU A 861 -1.74 -8.42 -16.37
C LEU A 861 -0.51 -7.77 -16.99
N LEU A 862 -0.14 -8.25 -18.17
CA LEU A 862 0.94 -7.73 -19.01
C LEU A 862 0.30 -6.80 -20.03
N LEU A 863 0.58 -5.51 -19.94
CA LEU A 863 -0.06 -4.47 -20.74
C LEU A 863 0.95 -3.82 -21.68
N ASN A 864 0.62 -3.73 -22.96
CA ASN A 864 1.31 -2.91 -23.92
C ASN A 864 0.54 -1.59 -24.13
N ARG A 865 1.08 -0.48 -23.62
CA ARG A 865 0.57 0.89 -23.81
C ARG A 865 1.11 1.55 -25.09
N ASN A 866 1.99 0.90 -25.84
CA ASN A 866 2.49 1.43 -27.10
C ASN A 866 1.35 1.55 -28.13
N SER A 867 1.33 2.64 -28.91
CA SER A 867 0.35 2.90 -29.97
C SER A 867 0.78 2.44 -31.36
N THR A 868 2.05 2.03 -31.52
CA THR A 868 2.62 1.69 -32.84
C THR A 868 3.28 0.31 -32.91
N SER A 869 3.90 -0.19 -31.84
CA SER A 869 4.57 -1.51 -31.83
C SER A 869 3.92 -2.53 -30.91
N SER A 870 4.06 -3.80 -31.30
CA SER A 870 3.83 -4.93 -30.41
C SER A 870 5.07 -5.16 -29.54
N GLU A 871 4.87 -5.62 -28.31
CA GLU A 871 5.92 -5.75 -27.30
C GLU A 871 5.96 -7.15 -26.69
N ILE A 872 7.16 -7.60 -26.30
CA ILE A 872 7.35 -8.84 -25.53
C ILE A 872 7.60 -8.45 -24.07
N ILE A 873 6.77 -8.97 -23.16
CA ILE A 873 6.83 -8.63 -21.73
C ILE A 873 7.20 -9.87 -20.93
N THR A 874 8.21 -9.75 -20.04
CA THR A 874 8.59 -10.84 -19.13
C THR A 874 8.26 -10.44 -17.71
N VAL A 875 7.45 -11.26 -17.03
CA VAL A 875 7.22 -11.16 -15.59
C VAL A 875 8.12 -12.14 -14.85
N LYS A 876 8.96 -11.64 -13.93
CA LYS A 876 9.74 -12.52 -13.04
C LYS A 876 8.96 -12.78 -11.76
N TRP A 877 9.13 -13.96 -11.18
CA TRP A 877 8.53 -14.30 -9.88
C TRP A 877 9.00 -13.36 -8.76
N THR A 878 10.23 -12.85 -8.87
CA THR A 878 10.76 -11.83 -7.94
C THR A 878 9.99 -10.52 -8.00
N ASP A 879 9.51 -10.12 -9.18
CA ASP A 879 8.71 -8.91 -9.35
C ASP A 879 7.35 -9.08 -8.65
N LEU A 880 6.84 -10.32 -8.60
CA LEU A 880 5.62 -10.72 -7.87
C LEU A 880 5.85 -10.96 -6.36
N GLY A 881 7.05 -10.73 -5.85
CA GLY A 881 7.41 -10.96 -4.43
C GLY A 881 7.63 -12.44 -4.05
N TRP A 882 7.74 -13.33 -5.04
CA TRP A 882 8.03 -14.75 -4.85
C TRP A 882 9.54 -15.06 -4.96
N PRO A 883 10.02 -16.19 -4.39
CA PRO A 883 11.39 -16.66 -4.61
C PRO A 883 11.71 -16.90 -6.09
N ALA A 884 12.95 -16.61 -6.51
CA ALA A 884 13.40 -16.85 -7.88
C ALA A 884 13.37 -18.34 -8.28
N ASN A 885 13.46 -19.25 -7.32
CA ASN A 885 13.46 -20.70 -7.52
C ASN A 885 12.06 -21.34 -7.47
N GLN A 886 11.00 -20.54 -7.63
CA GLN A 886 9.62 -21.02 -7.63
C GLN A 886 9.21 -21.56 -9.01
N TRP A 887 8.55 -22.73 -9.03
CA TRP A 887 7.80 -23.20 -10.20
C TRP A 887 6.36 -22.69 -10.12
N ALA A 888 5.79 -22.25 -11.24
CA ALA A 888 4.40 -21.81 -11.28
C ALA A 888 3.70 -22.25 -12.57
N ARG A 889 2.42 -22.60 -12.47
CA ARG A 889 1.53 -22.82 -13.61
C ARG A 889 0.99 -21.48 -14.07
N VAL A 890 1.03 -21.24 -15.38
CA VAL A 890 0.51 -20.02 -16.01
C VAL A 890 -0.71 -20.38 -16.86
N ARG A 891 -1.81 -19.68 -16.64
CA ARG A 891 -3.05 -19.79 -17.41
C ARG A 891 -3.43 -18.43 -17.99
N ASP A 892 -3.77 -18.39 -19.28
CA ASP A 892 -4.30 -17.21 -19.95
C ASP A 892 -5.82 -17.18 -19.85
N LEU A 893 -6.37 -16.07 -19.33
CA LEU A 893 -7.79 -15.94 -18.99
C LEU A 893 -8.65 -15.48 -20.17
N TRP A 894 -8.05 -14.89 -21.21
CA TRP A 894 -8.76 -14.50 -22.43
C TRP A 894 -8.83 -15.66 -23.42
N VAL A 895 -7.71 -16.39 -23.59
CA VAL A 895 -7.65 -17.60 -24.41
C VAL A 895 -8.25 -18.81 -23.68
N ARG A 896 -8.40 -18.74 -22.34
CA ARG A 896 -8.91 -19.81 -21.46
C ARG A 896 -8.09 -21.09 -21.55
N GLN A 897 -6.77 -20.93 -21.64
CA GLN A 897 -5.83 -22.02 -21.87
C GLN A 897 -4.71 -22.02 -20.83
N ASP A 898 -4.36 -23.21 -20.34
CA ASP A 898 -3.14 -23.39 -19.56
C ASP A 898 -1.94 -23.32 -20.51
N ILE A 899 -1.10 -22.30 -20.29
CA ILE A 899 0.06 -22.03 -21.14
C ILE A 899 1.20 -23.00 -20.82
N GLY A 900 1.34 -23.38 -19.55
CA GLY A 900 2.33 -24.36 -19.11
C GLY A 900 2.84 -24.10 -17.70
N ILE A 901 3.96 -24.74 -17.38
CA ILE A 901 4.65 -24.63 -16.10
C ILE A 901 5.99 -23.96 -16.36
N PHE A 902 6.28 -22.89 -15.62
CA PHE A 902 7.44 -22.04 -15.82
C PHE A 902 8.25 -21.91 -14.53
N TYR A 903 9.57 -21.83 -14.69
CA TYR A 903 10.52 -21.65 -13.60
C TYR A 903 11.06 -20.21 -13.61
N SER A 904 11.10 -19.56 -12.45
CA SER A 904 11.62 -18.19 -12.23
C SER A 904 10.90 -17.01 -12.91
N SER A 905 10.32 -17.20 -14.10
CA SER A 905 9.67 -16.14 -14.87
C SER A 905 8.76 -16.69 -15.98
N TYR A 906 7.92 -15.83 -16.54
CA TYR A 906 7.15 -16.08 -17.76
C TYR A 906 7.36 -14.94 -18.76
N THR A 907 7.60 -15.27 -20.02
CA THR A 907 7.70 -14.29 -21.13
C THR A 907 6.50 -14.47 -22.05
N SER A 908 5.80 -13.37 -22.31
CA SER A 908 4.63 -13.37 -23.17
C SER A 908 5.02 -13.65 -24.63
N PRO A 909 4.07 -14.14 -25.46
CA PRO A 909 4.15 -13.91 -26.90
C PRO A 909 4.08 -12.39 -27.19
N ASN A 910 4.24 -12.01 -28.45
CA ASN A 910 4.17 -10.61 -28.87
C ASN A 910 2.77 -10.03 -28.54
N ILE A 911 2.70 -9.04 -27.65
CA ILE A 911 1.46 -8.37 -27.23
C ILE A 911 1.26 -7.16 -28.14
N GLU A 912 0.18 -7.15 -28.90
CA GLU A 912 -0.14 -6.05 -29.83
C GLU A 912 -0.27 -4.70 -29.12
N ARG A 913 -0.18 -3.61 -29.91
CA ARG A 913 -0.42 -2.25 -29.40
C ARG A 913 -1.75 -2.18 -28.66
N HIS A 914 -1.75 -1.48 -27.52
CA HIS A 914 -2.92 -1.31 -26.65
C HIS A 914 -3.56 -2.63 -26.14
N ALA A 915 -2.89 -3.77 -26.30
CA ALA A 915 -3.40 -5.07 -25.88
C ALA A 915 -2.87 -5.48 -24.51
N VAL A 916 -3.53 -6.48 -23.92
CA VAL A 916 -3.11 -7.13 -22.68
C VAL A 916 -3.03 -8.63 -22.84
N GLN A 917 -2.17 -9.24 -22.03
CA GLN A 917 -2.31 -10.63 -21.65
C GLN A 917 -2.66 -10.71 -20.17
N MET A 918 -3.83 -11.28 -19.85
CA MET A 918 -4.28 -11.45 -18.47
C MET A 918 -4.11 -12.90 -18.05
N LEU A 919 -3.36 -13.10 -16.98
CA LEU A 919 -2.87 -14.39 -16.52
C LEU A 919 -3.34 -14.67 -15.09
N LYS A 920 -3.61 -15.95 -14.81
CA LYS A 920 -3.60 -16.48 -13.45
C LYS A 920 -2.35 -17.34 -13.29
N ILE A 921 -1.50 -16.96 -12.35
CA ILE A 921 -0.22 -17.62 -12.08
C ILE A 921 -0.33 -18.31 -10.72
N THR A 922 -0.23 -19.63 -10.71
CA THR A 922 -0.41 -20.46 -9.51
C THR A 922 0.91 -21.11 -9.13
N PRO A 923 1.47 -20.83 -7.93
CA PRO A 923 2.71 -21.46 -7.50
C PRO A 923 2.50 -22.97 -7.31
N ILE A 924 3.52 -23.75 -7.68
CA ILE A 924 3.57 -25.20 -7.50
C ILE A 924 4.49 -25.48 -6.32
N SER A 925 3.92 -26.01 -5.23
CA SER A 925 4.65 -26.42 -4.02
C SER A 925 5.65 -27.52 -4.29
#